data_AF-A0A8H5H9F2-F1
#
_entry.id   AF-A0A8H5H9F2-F1
#
_cell.length_a   1.000
_cell.length_b   1.000
_cell.length_c   1.000
_cell.angle_alpha   90.00
_cell.angle_beta   90.00
_cell.angle_gamma   90.00
#
_symmetry.space_group_name_H-M   'P 1'
#
loop_
_entity.id
_entity.type
_entity.pdbx_description
1 polymer ?
#
loop_
_entity_poly.entity_id
_entity_poly.type
_entity_poly.pdbx_seq_one_letter_code
_entity_poly.pdbx_strand_id
1 'polypeptide(L)'
;MTTSRRQSQSLSSSWTGDLAPLNLISPPAADSEQWTKDWGAILARDLIDSRIVIVDADTSVEDACDTLLAEDILCLAVKSQSPDATGSPYLGLFDFSDVNAFLTLAATSHTLLPEDLLEKPRSSEIVSAARAGRVEVHLVSNFSEKNPLETLPNDATILSLLELFSRGTHRALVRSASSSDEFVGMVSDRGLLTWFASYATKTPSLQLFLSNSLHSLSLPSLNIYSAVIGTTASSTVLDAMRLMSEEGVSSVAVIDDDSGALLSAVSVTDIGKLVVPSQSKQILSTPLHLFISLIKESDGSTDGADKYPVYSVSPSSRLSYTIEKLLATNAHRLFVTTESRPSSPNPLSTGYGGLSGIVSIVDILSLFARLANISDIDPTRMQRHRRASSTSSQSSMSEPIITSNIPLGLSVPPHTPHAISVSLPTWRDNVGYEEGEKRVVDSMVSGYPRFFIHLSIQKLARIFEQKYGLKGERCMVFATQRVAEQCRSFLQTRSVNSRLLSLLICPEDKANGRIIERDSRTPPDSSSAASANVHIVLFGPDSFPVAKEFWQHTGMGISSRLAEHCLSMLPDDLTRAGTSSSPPITPRFPAKAFNKHYSVKGQAKSTSPPTSPFVGSPTKEASVEETLDPDHSVYLEERYGRNLPLAYAASAKRALRRRVAGVLIRDNNFDCQGEPSAGDKNLVVGPSSRGVADVSENDVFLYPTGMAAIWNAHHIALAVRPAAKSVCFGFPYTDTLKILQKWGPGCYFFGEGIDSEIDDLEAVLEQEAARNPGTPPILALFTEFPSNPLLRSANLPRLRALADKYDFLIIIDETIGNFVNVEVLPYADIVVSSLSKVFSGVANVMGGSLVLNPGRRHYAALKAYLDSTFEDLYYDEDSLYMERNSRDFQRRIRIIDINTETVCDFLRAHSVAGGAASGVIKEVFYPKYITRENYEHCRIVSPGTEGGFGGLFSLTFTSATASQAFFDALPCYKGPSLGTNFTLACPFTILAHYTELDWAAQYGVEEGLVRISVGMEEAQALLRSFEVALKAAEAAVRT
;
A
#
# COMPACT_ATOMS: atom_id res chain seq x y z
N MET A 1 -66.54 -3.43 -3.46
CA MET A 1 -66.48 -4.71 -4.20
C MET A 1 -65.40 -4.51 -5.25
N THR A 2 -64.19 -5.03 -5.16
CA THR A 2 -63.75 -6.40 -4.87
C THR A 2 -62.56 -6.41 -3.89
N THR A 3 -62.63 -7.32 -2.95
CA THR A 3 -61.67 -7.58 -1.87
C THR A 3 -60.65 -8.62 -2.32
N SER A 4 -59.36 -8.41 -2.03
CA SER A 4 -58.39 -9.50 -1.95
C SER A 4 -57.54 -9.33 -0.68
N ARG A 5 -57.63 -10.36 0.16
CA ARG A 5 -57.12 -10.47 1.53
C ARG A 5 -55.58 -10.61 1.52
N ARG A 6 -54.88 -9.73 2.23
CA ARG A 6 -53.52 -10.03 2.73
C ARG A 6 -53.65 -11.00 3.89
N GLN A 7 -53.17 -12.23 3.72
CA GLN A 7 -52.92 -13.14 4.83
C GLN A 7 -51.64 -12.69 5.54
N SER A 8 -51.79 -12.26 6.79
CA SER A 8 -50.72 -12.15 7.77
C SER A 8 -50.33 -13.54 8.25
N GLN A 9 -49.14 -14.01 7.90
CA GLN A 9 -48.47 -15.06 8.67
C GLN A 9 -47.44 -14.40 9.59
N SER A 10 -47.75 -14.37 10.88
CA SER A 10 -46.81 -14.09 11.94
C SER A 10 -45.85 -15.28 12.06
N LEU A 11 -44.59 -15.11 11.66
CA LEU A 11 -43.52 -16.00 12.08
C LEU A 11 -42.86 -15.40 13.32
N SER A 12 -43.50 -15.62 14.47
CA SER A 12 -42.80 -15.70 15.75
C SER A 12 -41.95 -16.97 15.73
N SER A 13 -40.75 -16.90 15.16
CA SER A 13 -39.73 -17.92 15.36
C SER A 13 -38.72 -17.36 16.36
N SER A 14 -38.90 -17.80 17.61
CA SER A 14 -37.88 -17.75 18.65
C SER A 14 -36.59 -18.39 18.12
N TRP A 15 -35.56 -17.60 17.92
CA TRP A 15 -34.19 -18.10 17.79
C TRP A 15 -33.75 -18.67 19.14
N THR A 16 -34.13 -19.90 19.40
CA THR A 16 -33.49 -20.78 20.37
C THR A 16 -32.52 -21.67 19.61
N GLY A 17 -31.32 -21.13 19.35
CA GLY A 17 -30.15 -21.89 18.90
C GLY A 17 -29.05 -21.66 19.94
N ASP A 18 -28.54 -22.75 20.50
CA ASP A 18 -27.71 -22.82 21.71
C ASP A 18 -26.51 -21.84 21.74
N LEU A 19 -26.68 -20.70 22.43
CA LEU A 19 -25.57 -20.00 23.07
C LEU A 19 -25.43 -20.58 24.47
N ALA A 20 -24.31 -21.24 24.75
CA ALA A 20 -23.92 -21.59 26.11
C ALA A 20 -24.05 -20.35 27.02
N PRO A 21 -24.49 -20.49 28.28
CA PRO A 21 -24.65 -19.34 29.17
C PRO A 21 -23.29 -18.62 29.29
N LEU A 22 -23.21 -17.39 28.77
CA LEU A 22 -22.05 -16.54 28.93
C LEU A 22 -21.86 -16.29 30.43
N ASN A 23 -20.83 -16.87 31.02
CA ASN A 23 -20.36 -16.51 32.35
C ASN A 23 -19.81 -15.09 32.28
N LEU A 24 -20.69 -14.10 32.47
CA LEU A 24 -20.28 -12.71 32.46
C LEU A 24 -19.46 -12.43 33.73
N ILE A 25 -18.25 -11.88 33.54
CA ILE A 25 -17.32 -11.62 34.63
C ILE A 25 -17.70 -10.28 35.29
N SER A 26 -18.09 -10.33 36.57
CA SER A 26 -18.19 -9.17 37.45
C SER A 26 -16.97 -9.12 38.36
N PRO A 27 -16.41 -7.94 38.66
CA PRO A 27 -15.30 -7.86 39.60
C PRO A 27 -15.76 -8.23 41.02
N PRO A 28 -14.86 -8.72 41.89
CA PRO A 28 -15.17 -8.92 43.30
C PRO A 28 -15.69 -7.61 43.94
N ALA A 29 -16.77 -7.69 44.74
CA ALA A 29 -17.41 -6.51 45.34
C ALA A 29 -16.43 -5.64 46.15
N ALA A 30 -15.50 -6.27 46.88
CA ALA A 30 -14.48 -5.57 47.66
C ALA A 30 -13.52 -4.74 46.79
N ASP A 31 -13.17 -5.22 45.59
CA ASP A 31 -12.29 -4.49 44.68
C ASP A 31 -13.02 -3.30 44.06
N SER A 32 -14.27 -3.48 43.63
CA SER A 32 -15.10 -2.41 43.05
C SER A 32 -15.40 -1.28 44.07
N GLU A 33 -15.66 -1.62 45.32
CA GLU A 33 -15.84 -0.65 46.41
C GLU A 33 -14.56 0.15 46.67
N GLN A 34 -13.40 -0.52 46.67
CA GLN A 34 -12.11 0.14 46.85
C GLN A 34 -11.78 1.08 45.69
N TRP A 35 -12.00 0.66 44.44
CA TRP A 35 -11.78 1.53 43.29
C TRP A 35 -12.67 2.77 43.36
N THR A 36 -13.97 2.59 43.63
CA THR A 36 -14.94 3.68 43.70
C THR A 36 -14.58 4.70 44.78
N LYS A 37 -14.07 4.22 45.93
CA LYS A 37 -13.57 5.08 47.00
C LYS A 37 -12.36 5.91 46.55
N ASP A 38 -11.42 5.30 45.83
CA ASP A 38 -10.25 5.99 45.29
C ASP A 38 -10.66 7.02 44.23
N TRP A 39 -11.63 6.68 43.36
CA TRP A 39 -12.15 7.57 42.32
C TRP A 39 -12.82 8.81 42.93
N GLY A 40 -13.56 8.64 44.03
CA GLY A 40 -14.20 9.74 44.75
C GLY A 40 -13.23 10.69 45.46
N ALA A 41 -11.97 10.30 45.64
CA ALA A 41 -10.94 11.14 46.26
C ALA A 41 -10.23 12.09 45.28
N ILE A 42 -10.42 11.90 43.96
CA ILE A 42 -9.77 12.70 42.92
C ILE A 42 -10.73 13.78 42.41
N LEU A 43 -10.23 15.01 42.34
CA LEU A 43 -11.03 16.16 41.91
C LEU A 43 -11.01 16.30 40.39
N ALA A 44 -12.15 16.71 39.82
CA ALA A 44 -12.30 16.97 38.39
C ALA A 44 -11.31 18.03 37.88
N ARG A 45 -11.00 19.03 38.72
CA ARG A 45 -10.01 20.07 38.39
C ARG A 45 -8.60 19.55 38.18
N ASP A 46 -8.28 18.36 38.71
CA ASP A 46 -6.96 17.74 38.54
C ASP A 46 -6.83 17.02 37.18
N LEU A 47 -7.95 16.90 36.43
CA LEU A 47 -8.06 16.25 35.12
C LEU A 47 -8.25 17.26 33.97
N ILE A 48 -8.05 18.56 34.23
CA ILE A 48 -8.15 19.60 33.19
C ILE A 48 -7.14 19.30 32.08
N ASP A 49 -7.65 19.05 30.88
CA ASP A 49 -6.86 18.69 29.70
C ASP A 49 -6.85 19.79 28.63
N SER A 50 -7.73 20.78 28.77
CA SER A 50 -7.93 21.84 27.77
C SER A 50 -8.12 23.20 28.45
N ARG A 51 -7.44 24.23 27.92
CA ARG A 51 -7.73 25.63 28.30
C ARG A 51 -9.04 26.09 27.66
N ILE A 52 -9.67 27.10 28.26
CA ILE A 52 -10.86 27.74 27.69
C ILE A 52 -10.40 28.83 26.72
N VAL A 53 -10.76 28.69 25.45
CA VAL A 53 -10.50 29.67 24.41
C VAL A 53 -11.83 30.34 24.05
N ILE A 54 -11.87 31.67 24.18
CA ILE A 54 -13.10 32.45 24.15
C ILE A 54 -13.16 33.25 22.85
N VAL A 55 -14.32 33.24 22.20
CA VAL A 55 -14.63 34.11 21.06
C VAL A 55 -15.87 34.95 21.36
N ASP A 56 -15.91 36.18 20.87
CA ASP A 56 -17.08 37.05 21.01
C ASP A 56 -18.23 36.55 20.12
N ALA A 57 -19.49 36.74 20.54
CA ALA A 57 -20.68 36.21 19.86
C ALA A 57 -20.84 36.64 18.38
N ASP A 58 -20.30 37.81 18.03
CA ASP A 58 -20.32 38.45 16.71
C ASP A 58 -19.12 38.08 15.82
N THR A 59 -18.22 37.23 16.32
CA THR A 59 -17.13 36.61 15.55
C THR A 59 -17.74 35.81 14.39
N SER A 60 -17.14 35.88 13.20
CA SER A 60 -17.64 35.10 12.07
C SER A 60 -17.35 33.60 12.25
N VAL A 61 -18.18 32.73 11.65
CA VAL A 61 -17.94 31.28 11.66
C VAL A 61 -16.59 30.93 11.01
N GLU A 62 -16.19 31.68 9.98
CA GLU A 62 -14.89 31.54 9.33
C GLU A 62 -13.74 31.85 10.30
N ASP A 63 -13.77 33.00 10.99
CA ASP A 63 -12.74 33.39 11.96
C ASP A 63 -12.69 32.40 13.16
N ALA A 64 -13.85 31.89 13.58
CA ALA A 64 -13.94 30.88 14.63
C ALA A 64 -13.33 29.53 14.19
N CYS A 65 -13.57 29.10 12.95
CA CYS A 65 -12.93 27.93 12.36
C CYS A 65 -11.41 28.10 12.25
N ASP A 66 -10.94 29.27 11.81
CA ASP A 66 -9.51 29.58 11.74
C ASP A 66 -8.86 29.52 13.13
N THR A 67 -9.58 29.94 14.18
CA THR A 67 -9.12 29.84 15.56
C THR A 67 -9.04 28.37 16.03
N LEU A 68 -10.05 27.54 15.72
CA LEU A 68 -10.01 26.09 16.00
C LEU A 68 -8.78 25.42 15.36
N LEU A 69 -8.51 25.74 14.09
CA LEU A 69 -7.41 25.17 13.32
C LEU A 69 -6.03 25.70 13.74
N ALA A 70 -5.91 27.01 13.99
CA ALA A 70 -4.63 27.65 14.32
C ALA A 70 -4.13 27.30 15.72
N GLU A 71 -5.05 27.13 16.68
CA GLU A 71 -4.70 26.74 18.05
C GLU A 71 -4.70 25.20 18.26
N ASP A 72 -5.08 24.41 17.24
CA ASP A 72 -5.30 22.95 17.29
C ASP A 72 -6.14 22.51 18.51
N ILE A 73 -7.23 23.24 18.73
CA ILE A 73 -8.18 23.00 19.82
C ILE A 73 -9.48 22.40 19.28
N LEU A 74 -10.17 21.66 20.14
CA LEU A 74 -11.34 20.87 19.73
C LEU A 74 -12.67 21.62 19.87
N CYS A 75 -12.72 22.72 20.63
CA CYS A 75 -13.90 23.59 20.71
C CYS A 75 -13.56 24.99 21.25
N LEU A 76 -14.44 25.94 20.98
CA LEU A 76 -14.41 27.32 21.48
C LEU A 76 -15.58 27.58 22.43
N ALA A 77 -15.40 28.47 23.41
CA ALA A 77 -16.47 28.99 24.25
C ALA A 77 -16.97 30.32 23.68
N VAL A 78 -18.25 30.40 23.31
CA VAL A 78 -18.85 31.61 22.74
C VAL A 78 -19.33 32.52 23.88
N LYS A 79 -18.78 33.72 23.98
CA LYS A 79 -19.07 34.67 25.05
C LYS A 79 -20.48 35.24 24.94
N SER A 80 -21.17 35.35 26.06
CA SER A 80 -22.47 36.01 26.11
C SER A 80 -22.37 37.53 26.09
N GLN A 81 -23.22 38.18 25.27
CA GLN A 81 -23.39 39.65 25.26
C GLN A 81 -24.31 40.13 26.41
N SER A 82 -25.11 39.24 27.00
CA SER A 82 -25.96 39.51 28.17
C SER A 82 -26.05 38.24 29.05
N PRO A 83 -25.66 38.26 30.34
CA PRO A 83 -25.66 37.06 31.16
C PRO A 83 -27.07 36.44 31.25
N ASP A 84 -27.19 35.19 30.82
CA ASP A 84 -28.42 34.40 30.94
C ASP A 84 -28.74 34.08 32.40
N ALA A 85 -29.98 33.67 32.65
CA ALA A 85 -30.49 33.28 33.98
C ALA A 85 -29.70 32.13 34.66
N THR A 86 -28.77 31.47 33.95
CA THR A 86 -27.93 30.35 34.41
C THR A 86 -26.57 30.78 34.98
N GLY A 87 -26.20 32.07 34.93
CA GLY A 87 -24.96 32.58 35.52
C GLY A 87 -23.67 32.06 34.86
N SER A 88 -23.73 31.69 33.57
CA SER A 88 -22.56 31.37 32.74
C SER A 88 -22.19 32.59 31.88
N PRO A 89 -20.89 32.95 31.76
CA PRO A 89 -20.42 33.98 30.84
C PRO A 89 -20.41 33.52 29.38
N TYR A 90 -20.78 32.26 29.09
CA TYR A 90 -20.78 31.66 27.76
C TYR A 90 -22.18 31.23 27.32
N LEU A 91 -22.52 31.49 26.05
CA LEU A 91 -23.76 31.08 25.37
C LEU A 91 -23.76 29.59 25.03
N GLY A 92 -22.59 29.05 24.70
CA GLY A 92 -22.45 27.68 24.22
C GLY A 92 -21.02 27.36 23.81
N LEU A 93 -20.82 26.11 23.38
CA LEU A 93 -19.58 25.65 22.77
C LEU A 93 -19.73 25.65 21.24
N PHE A 94 -18.62 25.78 20.52
CA PHE A 94 -18.56 25.68 19.06
C PHE A 94 -17.44 24.72 18.66
N ASP A 95 -17.76 23.68 17.88
CA ASP A 95 -16.83 22.62 17.48
C ASP A 95 -16.99 22.19 16.00
N PHE A 96 -16.21 21.20 15.55
CA PHE A 96 -16.34 20.68 14.18
C PHE A 96 -17.65 19.91 13.91
N SER A 97 -18.37 19.45 14.93
CA SER A 97 -19.72 18.89 14.76
C SER A 97 -20.70 19.96 14.31
N ASP A 98 -20.61 21.15 14.92
CA ASP A 98 -21.40 22.32 14.55
C ASP A 98 -21.03 22.83 13.14
N VAL A 99 -19.73 22.84 12.82
CA VAL A 99 -19.24 23.16 11.47
C VAL A 99 -19.78 22.17 10.44
N ASN A 100 -19.76 20.87 10.70
CA ASN A 100 -20.32 19.87 9.79
C ASN A 100 -21.82 20.09 9.56
N ALA A 101 -22.59 20.35 10.62
CA ALA A 101 -24.02 20.64 10.52
C ALA A 101 -24.29 21.92 9.71
N PHE A 102 -23.49 22.98 9.94
CA PHE A 102 -23.56 24.23 9.20
C PHE A 102 -23.21 24.07 7.71
N LEU A 103 -22.09 23.41 7.39
CA LEU A 103 -21.65 23.17 6.02
C LEU A 103 -22.62 22.26 5.26
N THR A 104 -23.18 21.25 5.93
CA THR A 104 -24.21 20.39 5.35
C THR A 104 -25.46 21.21 5.00
N LEU A 105 -25.94 22.04 5.94
CA LEU A 105 -27.07 22.94 5.69
C LEU A 105 -26.81 23.91 4.52
N ALA A 106 -25.60 24.47 4.43
CA ALA A 106 -25.20 25.36 3.35
C ALA A 106 -25.10 24.63 1.99
N ALA A 107 -24.60 23.40 1.97
CA ALA A 107 -24.48 22.59 0.77
C ALA A 107 -25.86 22.14 0.23
N THR A 108 -26.81 21.83 1.13
CA THR A 108 -28.15 21.35 0.77
C THR A 108 -29.21 22.46 0.77
N SER A 109 -28.85 23.73 0.96
CA SER A 109 -29.83 24.82 1.10
C SER A 109 -30.72 25.02 -0.14
N HIS A 110 -30.28 24.55 -1.30
CA HIS A 110 -31.00 24.62 -2.57
C HIS A 110 -32.06 23.52 -2.74
N THR A 111 -31.99 22.46 -1.93
CA THR A 111 -32.95 21.34 -1.96
C THR A 111 -34.05 21.46 -0.89
N LEU A 112 -33.96 22.45 0.01
CA LEU A 112 -34.94 22.67 1.08
C LEU A 112 -36.18 23.40 0.55
N LEU A 113 -37.36 22.91 0.92
CA LEU A 113 -38.62 23.59 0.60
C LEU A 113 -38.84 24.75 1.60
N PRO A 114 -39.58 25.81 1.20
CA PRO A 114 -39.90 26.91 2.11
C PRO A 114 -40.65 26.47 3.39
N GLU A 115 -41.37 25.35 3.34
CA GLU A 115 -42.10 24.77 4.47
C GLU A 115 -41.16 24.15 5.52
N ASP A 116 -40.06 23.52 5.09
CA ASP A 116 -39.06 22.89 5.99
C ASP A 116 -38.31 23.93 6.85
N LEU A 117 -38.12 25.14 6.31
CA LEU A 117 -37.46 26.26 7.01
C LEU A 117 -38.39 26.94 8.03
N LEU A 118 -39.71 26.76 7.93
CA LEU A 118 -40.67 27.27 8.92
C LEU A 118 -40.67 26.43 10.20
N GLU A 119 -40.30 25.15 10.14
CA GLU A 119 -40.20 24.26 11.31
C GLU A 119 -38.89 24.43 12.11
N LYS A 120 -37.87 25.06 11.52
CA LYS A 120 -36.54 25.26 12.13
C LYS A 120 -36.09 26.73 12.06
N PRO A 121 -36.54 27.59 13.00
CA PRO A 121 -36.28 29.04 12.94
C PRO A 121 -34.78 29.38 12.93
N ARG A 122 -33.96 28.65 13.69
CA ARG A 122 -32.50 28.83 13.74
C ARG A 122 -31.82 28.53 12.40
N SER A 123 -32.26 27.50 11.67
CA SER A 123 -31.74 27.19 10.33
C SER A 123 -32.10 28.26 9.31
N SER A 124 -33.29 28.86 9.41
CA SER A 124 -33.73 29.96 8.56
C SER A 124 -32.86 31.22 8.77
N GLU A 125 -32.55 31.56 10.02
CA GLU A 125 -31.66 32.67 10.38
C GLU A 125 -30.24 32.46 9.83
N ILE A 126 -29.68 31.26 9.97
CA ILE A 126 -28.36 30.89 9.43
C ILE A 126 -28.34 31.04 7.90
N VAL A 127 -29.35 30.53 7.19
CA VAL A 127 -29.43 30.64 5.72
C VAL A 127 -29.57 32.10 5.28
N SER A 128 -30.33 32.90 6.01
CA SER A 128 -30.46 34.35 5.77
C SER A 128 -29.12 35.07 5.95
N ALA A 129 -28.42 34.82 7.06
CA ALA A 129 -27.10 35.37 7.34
C ALA A 129 -26.05 34.94 6.30
N ALA A 130 -26.07 33.66 5.89
CA ALA A 130 -25.18 33.14 4.86
C ALA A 130 -25.40 33.84 3.50
N ARG A 131 -26.64 34.15 3.13
CA ARG A 131 -26.96 34.96 1.93
C ARG A 131 -26.48 36.40 2.03
N ALA A 132 -26.44 36.96 3.24
CA ALA A 132 -25.87 38.28 3.51
C ALA A 132 -24.33 38.29 3.50
N GLY A 133 -23.69 37.12 3.40
CA GLY A 133 -22.23 36.97 3.23
C GLY A 133 -21.44 36.97 4.53
N ARG A 134 -22.10 36.88 5.70
CA ARG A 134 -21.44 36.75 7.01
C ARG A 134 -22.37 36.03 7.98
N VAL A 135 -21.87 34.96 8.60
CA VAL A 135 -22.60 34.21 9.65
C VAL A 135 -21.85 34.38 10.96
N GLU A 136 -22.54 34.85 12.00
CA GLU A 136 -21.96 35.01 13.33
C GLU A 136 -21.99 33.69 14.10
N VAL A 137 -20.94 33.41 14.87
CA VAL A 137 -20.71 32.11 15.52
C VAL A 137 -21.79 31.76 16.55
N HIS A 138 -22.43 32.75 17.20
CA HIS A 138 -23.52 32.48 18.13
C HIS A 138 -24.73 31.80 17.46
N LEU A 139 -24.96 32.04 16.17
CA LEU A 139 -26.02 31.37 15.41
C LEU A 139 -25.72 29.88 15.21
N VAL A 140 -24.44 29.50 15.15
CA VAL A 140 -23.98 28.13 14.86
C VAL A 140 -23.48 27.37 16.11
N SER A 141 -23.26 28.05 17.24
CA SER A 141 -22.83 27.42 18.50
C SER A 141 -23.79 26.32 18.98
N ASN A 142 -23.28 25.10 19.20
CA ASN A 142 -24.08 23.93 19.57
C ASN A 142 -25.25 23.68 18.58
N PHE A 143 -25.07 24.00 17.30
CA PHE A 143 -26.05 23.73 16.25
C PHE A 143 -26.24 22.23 15.98
N SER A 144 -25.22 21.42 16.28
CA SER A 144 -25.29 19.96 16.23
C SER A 144 -26.02 19.32 17.41
N GLU A 145 -26.26 20.09 18.49
CA GLU A 145 -26.82 19.65 19.77
C GLU A 145 -25.98 18.60 20.52
N LYS A 146 -24.75 18.31 20.07
CA LYS A 146 -23.88 17.25 20.63
C LYS A 146 -23.01 17.70 21.80
N ASN A 147 -22.78 19.01 21.94
CA ASN A 147 -21.88 19.56 22.94
C ASN A 147 -22.57 20.67 23.75
N PRO A 148 -23.58 20.30 24.57
CA PRO A 148 -24.20 21.25 25.48
C PRO A 148 -23.15 21.80 26.45
N LEU A 149 -23.30 23.08 26.81
CA LEU A 149 -22.42 23.72 27.77
C LEU A 149 -22.72 23.20 29.19
N GLU A 150 -21.88 22.30 29.69
CA GLU A 150 -22.00 21.73 31.03
C GLU A 150 -20.94 22.30 31.97
N THR A 151 -21.34 22.63 33.21
CA THR A 151 -20.44 23.22 34.21
C THR A 151 -20.45 22.43 35.51
N LEU A 152 -19.26 22.20 36.07
CA LEU A 152 -19.05 21.51 37.33
C LEU A 152 -18.48 22.47 38.39
N PRO A 153 -18.86 22.32 39.67
CA PRO A 153 -18.28 23.10 40.76
C PRO A 153 -16.81 22.71 40.99
N ASN A 154 -16.07 23.56 41.72
CA ASN A 154 -14.63 23.37 41.94
C ASN A 154 -14.27 22.12 42.75
N ASP A 155 -15.21 21.64 43.58
CA ASP A 155 -15.10 20.43 44.41
C ASP A 155 -15.68 19.17 43.74
N ALA A 156 -16.10 19.26 42.48
CA ALA A 156 -16.54 18.09 41.71
C ALA A 156 -15.42 17.04 41.63
N THR A 157 -15.81 15.77 41.62
CA THR A 157 -14.89 14.62 41.59
C THR A 157 -14.93 13.91 40.24
N ILE A 158 -14.05 12.93 40.07
CA ILE A 158 -14.13 12.00 38.93
C ILE A 158 -15.50 11.32 38.82
N LEU A 159 -16.18 11.04 39.95
CA LEU A 159 -17.53 10.45 39.92
C LEU A 159 -18.55 11.40 39.28
N SER A 160 -18.42 12.71 39.49
CA SER A 160 -19.25 13.73 38.84
C SER A 160 -19.00 13.78 37.33
N LEU A 161 -17.74 13.67 36.89
CA LEU A 161 -17.39 13.57 35.47
C LEU A 161 -17.91 12.27 34.84
N LEU A 162 -17.83 11.16 35.57
CA LEU A 162 -18.29 9.85 35.13
C LEU A 162 -19.81 9.79 34.95
N GLU A 163 -20.57 10.41 35.87
CA GLU A 163 -22.02 10.59 35.73
C GLU A 163 -22.36 11.42 34.50
N LEU A 164 -21.63 12.51 34.25
CA LEU A 164 -21.88 13.42 33.13
C LEU A 164 -21.54 12.78 31.78
N PHE A 165 -20.34 12.21 31.64
CA PHE A 165 -19.84 11.69 30.36
C PHE A 165 -20.43 10.34 29.97
N SER A 166 -20.90 9.54 30.93
CA SER A 166 -21.67 8.32 30.62
C SER A 166 -23.04 8.61 29.98
N ARG A 167 -23.51 9.86 30.03
CA ARG A 167 -24.77 10.31 29.39
C ARG A 167 -24.59 10.85 27.97
N GLY A 168 -23.36 10.87 27.45
CA GLY A 168 -23.05 11.30 26.09
C GLY A 168 -22.49 12.72 25.96
N THR A 169 -22.32 13.45 27.06
CA THR A 169 -21.58 14.72 27.07
C THR A 169 -20.09 14.46 26.86
N HIS A 170 -19.41 15.25 26.03
CA HIS A 170 -17.98 15.06 25.75
C HIS A 170 -17.05 15.96 26.58
N ARG A 171 -17.56 17.09 27.11
CA ARG A 171 -16.76 18.14 27.76
C ARG A 171 -17.51 18.80 28.91
N ALA A 172 -16.78 19.25 29.91
CA ALA A 172 -17.31 20.00 31.04
C ALA A 172 -16.35 21.09 31.49
N LEU A 173 -16.87 22.28 31.78
CA LEU A 173 -16.09 23.38 32.36
C LEU A 173 -16.06 23.27 33.88
N VAL A 174 -14.90 23.48 34.50
CA VAL A 174 -14.74 23.44 35.96
C VAL A 174 -14.64 24.86 36.51
N ARG A 175 -15.52 25.23 37.43
CA ARG A 175 -15.55 26.57 38.06
C ARG A 175 -14.35 26.79 38.97
N SER A 176 -13.92 28.05 39.09
CA SER A 176 -12.88 28.48 40.01
C SER A 176 -13.41 28.54 41.45
N ALA A 177 -12.50 28.39 42.42
CA ALA A 177 -12.80 28.60 43.84
C ALA A 177 -12.91 30.09 44.21
N SER A 178 -12.31 30.98 43.41
CA SER A 178 -12.23 32.43 43.65
C SER A 178 -13.47 33.22 43.23
N SER A 179 -14.19 32.75 42.21
CA SER A 179 -15.34 33.44 41.62
C SER A 179 -16.28 32.46 40.94
N SER A 180 -17.59 32.67 41.06
CA SER A 180 -18.60 31.86 40.35
C SER A 180 -18.53 32.04 38.83
N ASP A 181 -18.03 33.18 38.37
CA ASP A 181 -18.04 33.58 36.95
C ASP A 181 -16.72 33.20 36.24
N GLU A 182 -15.77 32.66 36.99
CA GLU A 182 -14.44 32.27 36.49
C GLU A 182 -14.33 30.74 36.41
N PHE A 183 -13.67 30.24 35.38
CA PHE A 183 -13.46 28.81 35.15
C PHE A 183 -11.98 28.50 35.08
N VAL A 184 -11.58 27.39 35.70
CA VAL A 184 -10.18 26.94 35.76
C VAL A 184 -9.74 26.33 34.44
N GLY A 185 -10.64 25.63 33.76
CA GLY A 185 -10.37 24.91 32.53
C GLY A 185 -11.49 23.93 32.18
N MET A 186 -11.24 23.11 31.18
CA MET A 186 -12.19 22.13 30.67
C MET A 186 -11.60 20.72 30.78
N VAL A 187 -12.47 19.76 31.09
CA VAL A 187 -12.17 18.33 31.14
C VAL A 187 -12.93 17.64 30.02
N SER A 188 -12.31 16.69 29.31
CA SER A 188 -12.97 15.86 28.31
C SER A 188 -13.21 14.42 28.77
N ASP A 189 -14.15 13.74 28.12
CA ASP A 189 -14.40 12.30 28.28
C ASP A 189 -13.14 11.45 28.03
N ARG A 190 -12.31 11.87 27.07
CA ARG A 190 -10.99 11.30 26.78
C ARG A 190 -9.97 11.57 27.89
N GLY A 191 -9.97 12.76 28.50
CA GLY A 191 -9.13 13.08 29.66
C GLY A 191 -9.45 12.16 30.83
N LEU A 192 -10.76 11.93 31.07
CA LEU A 192 -11.23 10.95 32.04
C LEU A 192 -10.80 9.52 31.69
N LEU A 193 -10.95 9.09 30.44
CA LEU A 193 -10.52 7.75 30.00
C LEU A 193 -9.00 7.55 30.13
N THR A 194 -8.21 8.58 29.83
CA THR A 194 -6.74 8.59 30.00
C THR A 194 -6.36 8.42 31.46
N TRP A 195 -7.09 9.08 32.37
CA TRP A 195 -6.90 8.90 33.80
C TRP A 195 -7.20 7.46 34.23
N PHE A 196 -8.30 6.85 33.77
CA PHE A 196 -8.61 5.44 34.07
C PHE A 196 -7.54 4.47 33.56
N ALA A 197 -7.02 4.68 32.34
CA ALA A 197 -5.92 3.89 31.81
C ALA A 197 -4.66 4.00 32.69
N SER A 198 -4.31 5.22 33.11
CA SER A 198 -3.18 5.46 34.03
C SER A 198 -3.41 4.84 35.42
N TYR A 199 -4.62 4.95 35.96
CA TYR A 199 -4.99 4.37 37.26
C TYR A 199 -4.93 2.83 37.23
N ALA A 200 -5.33 2.20 36.13
CA ALA A 200 -5.24 0.75 35.96
C ALA A 200 -3.81 0.24 36.01
N THR A 201 -2.84 0.93 35.39
CA THR A 201 -1.42 0.54 35.46
C THR A 201 -0.86 0.51 36.90
N LYS A 202 -1.44 1.31 37.80
CA LYS A 202 -1.04 1.41 39.21
C LYS A 202 -1.86 0.51 40.14
N THR A 203 -2.92 -0.12 39.62
CA THR A 203 -3.93 -0.86 40.39
C THR A 203 -4.10 -2.26 39.79
N PRO A 204 -3.31 -3.26 40.24
CA PRO A 204 -3.29 -4.59 39.62
C PRO A 204 -4.65 -5.28 39.52
N SER A 205 -5.54 -5.08 40.49
CA SER A 205 -6.90 -5.63 40.48
C SER A 205 -7.75 -5.05 39.34
N LEU A 206 -7.60 -3.75 39.04
CA LEU A 206 -8.30 -3.12 37.92
C LEU A 206 -7.67 -3.52 36.58
N GLN A 207 -6.34 -3.61 36.50
CA GLN A 207 -5.64 -4.10 35.31
C GLN A 207 -6.08 -5.52 34.94
N LEU A 208 -6.24 -6.39 35.94
CA LEU A 208 -6.75 -7.75 35.74
C LEU A 208 -8.19 -7.73 35.20
N PHE A 209 -9.04 -6.84 35.71
CA PHE A 209 -10.40 -6.66 35.19
C PHE A 209 -10.41 -6.16 33.73
N LEU A 210 -9.54 -5.21 33.37
CA LEU A 210 -9.41 -4.70 31.99
C LEU A 210 -8.75 -5.71 31.04
N SER A 211 -8.15 -6.78 31.54
CA SER A 211 -7.56 -7.85 30.72
C SER A 211 -8.62 -8.81 30.16
N ASN A 212 -9.86 -8.72 30.61
CA ASN A 212 -10.98 -9.49 30.06
C ASN A 212 -11.29 -9.06 28.61
N SER A 213 -11.72 -10.03 27.80
CA SER A 213 -12.14 -9.81 26.42
C SER A 213 -13.46 -9.04 26.36
N LEU A 214 -13.69 -8.29 25.28
CA LEU A 214 -14.93 -7.55 25.06
C LEU A 214 -16.19 -8.43 25.17
N HIS A 215 -16.13 -9.68 24.68
CA HIS A 215 -17.27 -10.61 24.74
C HIS A 215 -17.53 -11.22 26.14
N SER A 216 -16.56 -11.20 27.06
CA SER A 216 -16.67 -11.81 28.39
C SER A 216 -17.29 -10.89 29.46
N LEU A 217 -17.48 -9.62 29.12
CA LEU A 217 -17.92 -8.59 30.05
C LEU A 217 -19.43 -8.37 30.00
N SER A 218 -20.06 -8.20 31.17
CA SER A 218 -21.45 -7.73 31.33
C SER A 218 -21.59 -6.29 30.84
N LEU A 219 -21.64 -6.10 29.53
CA LEU A 219 -21.88 -4.79 28.94
C LEU A 219 -23.29 -4.76 28.33
N PRO A 220 -24.33 -4.41 29.10
CA PRO A 220 -25.67 -4.15 28.57
C PRO A 220 -25.73 -3.09 27.44
N SER A 221 -24.63 -2.38 27.16
CA SER A 221 -24.48 -1.31 26.18
C SER A 221 -23.58 -1.67 24.97
N LEU A 222 -22.75 -2.72 25.05
CA LEU A 222 -21.91 -3.14 23.92
C LEU A 222 -22.69 -4.09 23.03
N ASN A 223 -23.40 -3.47 22.12
CA ASN A 223 -24.06 -4.15 21.02
C ASN A 223 -22.99 -4.51 19.98
N ILE A 224 -22.11 -5.46 20.30
CA ILE A 224 -21.10 -6.03 19.38
C ILE A 224 -21.73 -6.74 18.16
N TYR A 225 -23.07 -6.71 18.06
CA TYR A 225 -23.91 -7.21 16.97
C TYR A 225 -24.95 -6.17 16.46
N SER A 226 -24.80 -4.87 16.75
CA SER A 226 -25.69 -3.83 16.19
C SER A 226 -25.23 -3.31 14.84
N ALA A 227 -26.20 -2.98 13.98
CA ALA A 227 -25.98 -2.31 12.70
C ALA A 227 -25.03 -1.10 12.84
N VAL A 228 -23.96 -1.12 12.06
CA VAL A 228 -22.96 -0.06 11.99
C VAL A 228 -23.43 0.97 10.97
N ILE A 229 -23.40 2.26 11.33
CA ILE A 229 -23.62 3.35 10.37
C ILE A 229 -22.34 3.47 9.54
N GLY A 230 -22.44 3.04 8.30
CA GLY A 230 -21.35 3.06 7.35
C GLY A 230 -21.83 3.38 5.94
N THR A 231 -20.87 3.76 5.11
CA THR A 231 -21.05 4.10 3.71
C THR A 231 -19.92 3.48 2.92
N THR A 232 -20.02 3.47 1.59
CA THR A 232 -19.04 2.81 0.73
C THR A 232 -17.87 3.73 0.39
N ALA A 233 -16.75 3.13 -0.02
CA ALA A 233 -15.55 3.86 -0.44
C ALA A 233 -15.79 4.78 -1.66
N SER A 234 -16.76 4.41 -2.50
CA SER A 234 -17.24 5.17 -3.65
C SER A 234 -18.15 6.36 -3.30
N SER A 235 -18.75 6.37 -2.11
CA SER A 235 -19.61 7.48 -1.67
C SER A 235 -18.80 8.77 -1.49
N THR A 236 -19.45 9.93 -1.52
CA THR A 236 -18.76 11.23 -1.48
C THR A 236 -18.54 11.74 -0.06
N VAL A 237 -17.64 12.71 0.11
CA VAL A 237 -17.47 13.46 1.37
C VAL A 237 -18.80 14.07 1.82
N LEU A 238 -19.58 14.65 0.90
CA LEU A 238 -20.89 15.22 1.22
C LEU A 238 -21.87 14.15 1.73
N ASP A 239 -21.85 12.95 1.17
CA ASP A 239 -22.69 11.84 1.64
C ASP A 239 -22.32 11.43 3.06
N ALA A 240 -21.03 11.37 3.39
CA ALA A 240 -20.58 11.11 4.75
C ALA A 240 -20.94 12.24 5.73
N MET A 241 -20.77 13.50 5.33
CA MET A 241 -21.17 14.68 6.13
C MET A 241 -22.66 14.66 6.46
N ARG A 242 -23.49 14.37 5.45
CA ARG A 242 -24.93 14.23 5.57
C ARG A 242 -25.30 13.07 6.49
N LEU A 243 -24.70 11.90 6.30
CA LEU A 243 -24.93 10.73 7.13
C LEU A 243 -24.55 10.99 8.60
N MET A 244 -23.44 11.69 8.87
CA MET A 244 -23.07 12.11 10.23
C MET A 244 -24.05 13.10 10.87
N SER A 245 -24.62 13.99 10.06
CA SER A 245 -25.58 14.99 10.54
C SER A 245 -26.96 14.38 10.78
N GLU A 246 -27.48 13.58 9.83
CA GLU A 246 -28.81 12.96 9.89
C GLU A 246 -28.88 11.89 10.98
N GLU A 247 -27.84 11.05 11.10
CA GLU A 247 -27.78 9.99 12.10
C GLU A 247 -27.23 10.46 13.45
N GLY A 248 -26.82 11.73 13.57
CA GLY A 248 -26.28 12.28 14.81
C GLY A 248 -24.98 11.61 15.27
N VAL A 249 -24.19 11.00 14.36
CA VAL A 249 -22.90 10.37 14.69
C VAL A 249 -21.71 11.29 14.41
N SER A 250 -20.62 11.13 15.16
CA SER A 250 -19.38 11.92 15.00
C SER A 250 -18.39 11.30 14.00
N SER A 251 -18.66 10.08 13.55
CA SER A 251 -17.88 9.37 12.54
C SER A 251 -18.69 8.25 11.89
N VAL A 252 -18.36 7.92 10.64
CA VAL A 252 -18.98 6.84 9.85
C VAL A 252 -17.94 5.81 9.45
N ALA A 253 -18.33 4.54 9.40
CA ALA A 253 -17.50 3.48 8.81
C ALA A 253 -17.47 3.64 7.29
N VAL A 254 -16.30 3.51 6.69
CA VAL A 254 -16.16 3.43 5.23
C VAL A 254 -15.80 2.00 4.88
N ILE A 255 -16.71 1.33 4.17
CA ILE A 255 -16.54 -0.05 3.73
C ILE A 255 -16.09 -0.10 2.28
N ASP A 256 -15.27 -1.09 1.98
CA ASP A 256 -14.86 -1.42 0.63
C ASP A 256 -16.07 -1.87 -0.19
N ASP A 257 -16.21 -1.30 -1.39
CA ASP A 257 -17.32 -1.60 -2.29
C ASP A 257 -17.33 -3.09 -2.71
N ASP A 258 -16.16 -3.71 -2.84
CA ASP A 258 -15.98 -5.07 -3.38
C ASP A 258 -15.97 -6.16 -2.30
N SER A 259 -15.16 -5.97 -1.24
CA SER A 259 -14.99 -6.96 -0.18
C SER A 259 -15.99 -6.83 0.97
N GLY A 260 -16.68 -5.68 1.07
CA GLY A 260 -17.50 -5.33 2.23
C GLY A 260 -16.71 -5.16 3.53
N ALA A 261 -15.37 -5.19 3.47
CA ALA A 261 -14.50 -5.01 4.62
C ALA A 261 -14.42 -3.54 5.03
N LEU A 262 -14.16 -3.27 6.31
CA LEU A 262 -13.91 -1.91 6.79
C LEU A 262 -12.58 -1.38 6.23
N LEU A 263 -12.63 -0.32 5.41
CA LEU A 263 -11.44 0.37 4.89
C LEU A 263 -10.88 1.39 5.89
N SER A 264 -11.75 2.22 6.48
CA SER A 264 -11.39 3.27 7.43
C SER A 264 -12.63 3.82 8.13
N ALA A 265 -12.44 4.84 8.96
CA ALA A 265 -13.47 5.74 9.44
C ALA A 265 -13.24 7.15 8.88
N VAL A 266 -14.32 7.93 8.77
CA VAL A 266 -14.25 9.39 8.53
C VAL A 266 -15.05 10.08 9.63
N SER A 267 -14.44 11.08 10.27
CA SER A 267 -15.01 11.84 11.40
C SER A 267 -15.31 13.30 11.05
N VAL A 268 -16.11 13.95 11.89
CA VAL A 268 -16.36 15.41 11.80
C VAL A 268 -15.08 16.23 11.99
N THR A 269 -14.10 15.72 12.74
CA THR A 269 -12.78 16.35 12.87
C THR A 269 -11.99 16.28 11.57
N ASP A 270 -12.04 15.16 10.85
CA ASP A 270 -11.39 15.00 9.56
C ASP A 270 -11.98 15.95 8.52
N ILE A 271 -13.31 16.07 8.51
CA ILE A 271 -14.03 17.07 7.72
C ILE A 271 -13.58 18.49 8.11
N GLY A 272 -13.56 18.80 9.40
CA GLY A 272 -13.11 20.08 9.91
C GLY A 272 -11.70 20.46 9.43
N LYS A 273 -10.76 19.52 9.53
CA LYS A 273 -9.35 19.75 9.20
C LYS A 273 -9.05 19.79 7.70
N LEU A 274 -9.84 19.13 6.86
CA LEU A 274 -9.57 19.04 5.41
C LEU A 274 -10.55 19.82 4.54
N VAL A 275 -11.83 19.86 4.90
CA VAL A 275 -12.87 20.56 4.12
C VAL A 275 -12.85 22.06 4.41
N VAL A 276 -12.67 22.48 5.66
CA VAL A 276 -12.70 23.92 6.00
C VAL A 276 -11.55 24.69 5.34
N PRO A 277 -10.29 24.21 5.32
CA PRO A 277 -9.21 24.91 4.62
C PRO A 277 -9.29 24.79 3.09
N SER A 278 -10.13 23.89 2.56
CA SER A 278 -10.26 23.67 1.13
C SER A 278 -11.00 24.84 0.47
N GLN A 279 -10.30 25.55 -0.41
CA GLN A 279 -10.90 26.61 -1.22
C GLN A 279 -11.76 26.07 -2.38
N SER A 280 -11.79 24.74 -2.59
CA SER A 280 -12.51 24.12 -3.70
C SER A 280 -13.75 23.36 -3.21
N LYS A 281 -14.91 23.68 -3.80
CA LYS A 281 -16.16 22.91 -3.61
C LYS A 281 -16.05 21.46 -4.10
N GLN A 282 -15.03 21.14 -4.91
CA GLN A 282 -14.80 19.77 -5.40
C GLN A 282 -14.46 18.78 -4.28
N ILE A 283 -13.96 19.26 -3.13
CA ILE A 283 -13.67 18.37 -2.00
C ILE A 283 -14.94 17.66 -1.49
N LEU A 284 -16.10 18.30 -1.58
CA LEU A 284 -17.38 17.74 -1.18
C LEU A 284 -17.84 16.59 -2.09
N SER A 285 -17.44 16.62 -3.36
CA SER A 285 -17.71 15.56 -4.35
C SER A 285 -16.61 14.50 -4.43
N THR A 286 -15.59 14.59 -3.58
CA THR A 286 -14.46 13.64 -3.57
C THR A 286 -14.96 12.29 -3.03
N PRO A 287 -14.67 11.18 -3.71
CA PRO A 287 -14.94 9.84 -3.17
C PRO A 287 -14.20 9.60 -1.85
N LEU A 288 -14.83 8.88 -0.92
CA LEU A 288 -14.32 8.70 0.43
C LEU A 288 -12.98 7.96 0.46
N HIS A 289 -12.69 7.03 -0.45
CA HIS A 289 -11.38 6.39 -0.52
C HIS A 289 -10.23 7.38 -0.82
N LEU A 290 -10.48 8.39 -1.65
CA LEU A 290 -9.51 9.47 -1.90
C LEU A 290 -9.44 10.42 -0.70
N PHE A 291 -10.58 10.75 -0.10
CA PHE A 291 -10.62 11.60 1.09
C PHE A 291 -9.88 10.98 2.27
N ILE A 292 -10.03 9.66 2.48
CA ILE A 292 -9.28 8.87 3.46
C ILE A 292 -7.77 8.95 3.18
N SER A 293 -7.35 8.99 1.91
CA SER A 293 -5.94 9.14 1.56
C SER A 293 -5.39 10.51 1.96
N LEU A 294 -6.20 11.57 1.87
CA LEU A 294 -5.84 12.91 2.38
C LEU A 294 -5.74 12.96 3.91
N ILE A 295 -6.64 12.27 4.62
CA ILE A 295 -6.55 12.09 6.09
C ILE A 295 -5.25 11.38 6.46
N LYS A 296 -4.86 10.37 5.67
CA LYS A 296 -3.62 9.59 5.89
C LYS A 296 -2.35 10.43 5.66
N GLU A 297 -2.34 11.34 4.67
CA GLU A 297 -1.19 12.20 4.36
C GLU A 297 -0.91 13.25 5.45
N SER A 298 -1.95 13.82 6.07
CA SER A 298 -1.78 14.84 7.12
C SER A 298 -1.14 14.27 8.38
N ASP A 299 -1.52 13.06 8.81
CA ASP A 299 -0.99 12.41 10.00
C ASP A 299 0.47 11.91 9.84
N GLY A 300 0.87 11.50 8.63
CA GLY A 300 2.25 11.07 8.30
C GLY A 300 3.28 12.21 8.18
N SER A 301 2.83 13.46 8.07
CA SER A 301 3.70 14.63 7.85
C SER A 301 4.47 15.12 9.08
N THR A 302 4.11 14.66 10.27
CA THR A 302 4.60 15.23 11.54
C THR A 302 5.94 14.65 12.04
N ASP A 303 6.28 13.41 11.69
CA ASP A 303 7.54 12.77 12.07
C ASP A 303 8.18 11.90 10.96
N GLY A 304 7.60 11.90 9.75
CA GLY A 304 8.13 11.14 8.61
C GLY A 304 7.89 9.63 8.69
N ALA A 305 6.98 9.18 9.56
CA ALA A 305 6.48 7.81 9.61
C ALA A 305 5.00 7.77 9.18
N ASP A 306 4.67 6.93 8.19
CA ASP A 306 3.29 6.63 7.85
C ASP A 306 2.58 6.00 9.07
N LYS A 307 1.55 6.68 9.58
CA LYS A 307 0.71 6.19 10.68
C LYS A 307 -0.67 5.86 10.14
N TYR A 308 -1.10 4.61 10.27
CA TYR A 308 -2.47 4.20 9.96
C TYR A 308 -3.27 4.08 11.26
N PRO A 309 -4.30 4.92 11.50
CA PRO A 309 -5.21 4.67 12.59
C PRO A 309 -6.10 3.47 12.24
N VAL A 310 -5.87 2.34 12.90
CA VAL A 310 -6.73 1.15 12.78
C VAL A 310 -7.96 1.35 13.65
N TYR A 311 -9.12 1.53 13.01
CA TYR A 311 -10.38 1.78 13.70
C TYR A 311 -11.15 0.50 14.07
N SER A 312 -10.53 -0.69 14.01
CA SER A 312 -11.19 -1.97 14.26
C SER A 312 -10.71 -2.69 15.52
N VAL A 313 -11.59 -3.50 16.12
CA VAL A 313 -11.28 -4.49 17.18
C VAL A 313 -12.07 -5.78 16.93
N SER A 314 -11.70 -6.88 17.59
CA SER A 314 -12.42 -8.16 17.56
C SER A 314 -13.19 -8.38 18.87
N PRO A 315 -14.22 -9.26 18.89
CA PRO A 315 -14.87 -9.66 20.15
C PRO A 315 -13.92 -10.28 21.18
N SER A 316 -12.81 -10.88 20.74
CA SER A 316 -11.76 -11.45 21.61
C SER A 316 -10.77 -10.40 22.14
N SER A 317 -10.72 -9.20 21.56
CA SER A 317 -9.84 -8.13 21.99
C SER A 317 -10.05 -7.79 23.47
N ARG A 318 -8.97 -7.50 24.20
CA ARG A 318 -9.04 -7.09 25.61
C ARG A 318 -9.64 -5.69 25.74
N LEU A 319 -10.32 -5.41 26.85
CA LEU A 319 -10.86 -4.08 27.13
C LEU A 319 -9.74 -3.03 27.27
N SER A 320 -8.64 -3.39 27.95
CA SER A 320 -7.41 -2.57 28.04
C SER A 320 -6.88 -2.18 26.67
N TYR A 321 -6.69 -3.16 25.78
CA TYR A 321 -6.28 -2.93 24.40
C TYR A 321 -7.24 -1.99 23.65
N THR A 322 -8.54 -2.15 23.85
CA THR A 322 -9.57 -1.31 23.22
C THR A 322 -9.51 0.14 23.72
N ILE A 323 -9.28 0.34 25.02
CA ILE A 323 -9.07 1.67 25.64
C ILE A 323 -7.81 2.33 25.07
N GLU A 324 -6.70 1.59 25.02
CA GLU A 324 -5.44 2.08 24.46
C GLU A 324 -5.58 2.45 22.98
N LYS A 325 -6.33 1.65 22.20
CA LYS A 325 -6.57 1.91 20.79
C LYS A 325 -7.42 3.17 20.57
N LEU A 326 -8.49 3.38 21.35
CA LEU A 326 -9.26 4.63 21.34
C LEU A 326 -8.38 5.84 21.69
N LEU A 327 -7.53 5.70 22.73
CA LEU A 327 -6.64 6.77 23.14
C LEU A 327 -5.55 7.08 22.11
N ALA A 328 -5.00 6.07 21.45
CA ALA A 328 -3.87 6.21 20.54
C ALA A 328 -4.26 6.58 19.10
N THR A 329 -5.54 6.45 18.73
CA THR A 329 -6.09 6.86 17.42
C THR A 329 -6.82 8.19 17.46
N ASN A 330 -6.97 8.78 18.66
CA ASN A 330 -7.87 9.91 18.90
C ASN A 330 -9.32 9.65 18.43
N ALA A 331 -9.71 8.38 18.26
CA ALA A 331 -11.05 8.00 17.84
C ALA A 331 -12.03 8.03 19.01
N HIS A 332 -13.26 8.47 18.76
CA HIS A 332 -14.34 8.40 19.75
C HIS A 332 -14.99 7.00 19.80
N ARG A 333 -14.86 6.23 18.72
CA ARG A 333 -15.39 4.88 18.56
C ARG A 333 -14.49 4.01 17.69
N LEU A 334 -14.53 2.70 17.94
CA LEU A 334 -13.93 1.63 17.14
C LEU A 334 -15.03 0.69 16.64
N PHE A 335 -14.79 0.03 15.52
CA PHE A 335 -15.70 -0.90 14.87
C PHE A 335 -15.31 -2.34 15.20
N VAL A 336 -16.27 -3.14 15.65
CA VAL A 336 -16.06 -4.56 15.97
C VAL A 336 -16.23 -5.37 14.69
N THR A 337 -15.27 -6.24 14.40
CA THR A 337 -15.31 -7.11 13.21
C THR A 337 -15.42 -8.59 13.58
N THR A 338 -16.18 -9.38 12.82
CA THR A 338 -16.42 -10.81 13.10
C THR A 338 -15.16 -11.64 12.84
N GLU A 339 -14.83 -12.54 13.77
CA GLU A 339 -13.87 -13.61 13.54
C GLU A 339 -14.46 -14.62 12.55
N SER A 340 -13.80 -14.82 11.42
CA SER A 340 -14.15 -15.88 10.46
C SER A 340 -13.86 -17.26 11.05
N ARG A 341 -14.85 -17.86 11.72
CA ARG A 341 -14.78 -19.28 12.12
C ARG A 341 -14.86 -20.19 10.89
N PRO A 342 -14.00 -21.23 10.79
CA PRO A 342 -14.10 -22.22 9.73
C PRO A 342 -15.18 -23.25 10.06
N SER A 343 -16.41 -23.06 9.59
CA SER A 343 -17.38 -24.17 9.47
C SER A 343 -18.52 -23.88 8.50
N SER A 344 -18.51 -24.64 7.38
CA SER A 344 -19.61 -24.99 6.46
C SER A 344 -20.41 -23.87 5.75
N PRO A 345 -20.62 -23.97 4.42
CA PRO A 345 -21.34 -22.96 3.65
C PRO A 345 -22.85 -23.05 3.92
N ASN A 346 -23.45 -21.96 4.38
CA ASN A 346 -24.91 -21.82 4.43
C ASN A 346 -25.33 -20.65 3.50
N PRO A 347 -26.02 -20.90 2.37
CA PRO A 347 -26.16 -19.94 1.27
C PRO A 347 -27.29 -18.90 1.46
N LEU A 348 -27.62 -18.50 2.69
CA LEU A 348 -28.79 -17.63 2.96
C LEU A 348 -28.54 -16.45 3.91
N SER A 349 -27.29 -16.02 4.12
CA SER A 349 -27.00 -14.78 4.87
C SER A 349 -26.52 -13.67 3.94
N THR A 350 -27.45 -12.83 3.47
CA THR A 350 -27.15 -11.51 2.91
C THR A 350 -27.04 -10.52 4.07
N GLY A 351 -25.89 -10.49 4.74
CA GLY A 351 -25.55 -9.52 5.78
C GLY A 351 -24.15 -8.98 5.52
N TYR A 352 -24.02 -7.65 5.52
CA TYR A 352 -22.79 -6.90 5.24
C TYR A 352 -21.53 -7.56 5.82
N GLY A 353 -20.49 -7.65 4.98
CA GLY A 353 -19.22 -8.29 5.31
C GLY A 353 -18.60 -7.76 6.61
N GLY A 354 -18.13 -8.67 7.45
CA GLY A 354 -17.14 -8.44 8.50
C GLY A 354 -17.49 -7.52 9.68
N LEU A 355 -18.43 -6.58 9.59
CA LEU A 355 -18.74 -5.64 10.68
C LEU A 355 -19.81 -6.20 11.61
N SER A 356 -19.44 -6.42 12.87
CA SER A 356 -20.35 -6.96 13.89
C SER A 356 -20.90 -5.85 14.79
N GLY A 357 -20.15 -4.81 15.15
CA GLY A 357 -20.65 -3.79 16.08
C GLY A 357 -19.74 -2.59 16.28
N ILE A 358 -19.93 -1.86 17.39
CA ILE A 358 -19.16 -0.64 17.73
C ILE A 358 -18.82 -0.64 19.23
N VAL A 359 -17.63 -0.15 19.57
CA VAL A 359 -17.23 0.21 20.95
C VAL A 359 -16.86 1.69 21.00
N SER A 360 -17.47 2.48 21.88
CA SER A 360 -17.18 3.91 22.05
C SER A 360 -16.66 4.27 23.44
N ILE A 361 -16.05 5.46 23.58
CA ILE A 361 -15.63 6.00 24.88
C ILE A 361 -16.79 6.00 25.88
N VAL A 362 -17.99 6.40 25.45
CA VAL A 362 -19.19 6.45 26.30
C VAL A 362 -19.59 5.05 26.78
N ASP A 363 -19.42 4.01 25.95
CA ASP A 363 -19.73 2.63 26.35
C ASP A 363 -18.80 2.15 27.48
N ILE A 364 -17.53 2.52 27.41
CA ILE A 364 -16.51 2.20 28.42
C ILE A 364 -16.73 3.02 29.70
N LEU A 365 -17.03 4.32 29.58
CA LEU A 365 -17.35 5.14 30.76
C LEU A 365 -18.65 4.68 31.43
N SER A 366 -19.64 4.24 30.67
CA SER A 366 -20.87 3.63 31.23
C SER A 366 -20.58 2.35 32.01
N LEU A 367 -19.57 1.56 31.61
CA LEU A 367 -19.11 0.41 32.38
C LEU A 367 -18.54 0.86 33.73
N PHE A 368 -17.62 1.82 33.73
CA PHE A 368 -17.03 2.34 34.97
C PHE A 368 -18.08 2.99 35.88
N ALA A 369 -19.05 3.70 35.32
CA ALA A 369 -20.12 4.32 36.09
C ALA A 369 -21.01 3.29 36.81
N ARG A 370 -21.22 2.12 36.20
CA ARG A 370 -21.88 0.99 36.85
C ARG A 370 -21.05 0.35 37.95
N LEU A 371 -19.73 0.23 37.75
CA LEU A 371 -18.82 -0.22 38.81
C LEU A 371 -18.86 0.72 40.03
N ALA A 372 -19.07 2.02 39.79
CA ALA A 372 -19.27 3.03 40.83
C ALA A 372 -20.70 3.11 41.40
N ASN A 373 -21.61 2.22 40.96
CA ASN A 373 -23.01 2.20 41.39
C ASN A 373 -23.79 3.52 41.15
N ILE A 374 -23.45 4.24 40.08
CA ILE A 374 -24.16 5.47 39.66
C ILE A 374 -25.51 5.07 39.04
N SER A 375 -26.61 5.58 39.59
CA SER A 375 -27.98 5.28 39.16
C SER A 375 -28.37 6.00 37.85
N ASP A 376 -29.39 5.48 37.15
CA ASP A 376 -30.03 6.10 35.97
C ASP A 376 -29.18 6.14 34.68
N ILE A 377 -28.31 5.14 34.51
CA ILE A 377 -27.53 4.96 33.27
C ILE A 377 -28.28 3.98 32.35
N ASP A 378 -29.23 4.52 31.58
CA ASP A 378 -30.07 3.76 30.65
C ASP A 378 -29.27 3.28 29.40
N PRO A 379 -29.01 1.97 29.25
CA PRO A 379 -28.32 1.43 28.07
C PRO A 379 -29.13 1.55 26.77
N THR A 380 -30.45 1.73 26.86
CA THR A 380 -31.36 1.80 25.70
C THR A 380 -31.64 3.21 25.22
N ARG A 381 -31.38 4.24 26.03
CA ARG A 381 -31.47 5.65 25.60
C ARG A 381 -30.46 5.94 24.48
N MET A 382 -29.26 5.34 24.55
CA MET A 382 -28.26 5.39 23.48
C MET A 382 -28.58 4.50 22.26
N GLN A 383 -29.38 3.43 22.42
CA GLN A 383 -29.88 2.64 21.26
C GLN A 383 -30.83 3.45 20.37
N ARG A 384 -31.56 4.43 20.92
CA ARG A 384 -32.46 5.31 20.13
C ARG A 384 -31.71 6.34 19.28
N HIS A 385 -30.52 6.74 19.70
CA HIS A 385 -29.59 7.52 18.85
C HIS A 385 -28.92 6.66 17.76
N ARG A 386 -29.17 5.33 17.71
CA ARG A 386 -28.48 4.37 16.83
C ARG A 386 -29.44 3.49 16.00
N ARG A 387 -30.67 3.92 15.68
CA ARG A 387 -31.56 3.21 14.72
C ARG A 387 -32.40 4.13 13.82
N ALA A 388 -32.05 4.20 12.54
CA ALA A 388 -32.82 3.73 11.38
C ALA A 388 -31.96 3.92 10.11
N SER A 389 -31.48 2.90 9.39
CA SER A 389 -32.33 2.15 8.46
C SER A 389 -31.64 0.89 7.95
N SER A 390 -32.43 -0.17 7.85
CA SER A 390 -32.26 -1.24 6.87
C SER A 390 -32.33 -0.66 5.45
N THR A 391 -31.60 -1.26 4.52
CA THR A 391 -31.60 -0.97 3.09
C THR A 391 -33.02 -0.89 2.53
N SER A 392 -33.54 0.33 2.28
CA SER A 392 -34.64 0.57 1.35
C SER A 392 -34.64 2.03 0.88
N SER A 393 -33.80 2.33 -0.11
CA SER A 393 -33.97 3.51 -0.97
C SER A 393 -33.70 3.07 -2.40
N GLN A 394 -34.69 3.32 -3.23
CA GLN A 394 -34.83 2.92 -4.62
C GLN A 394 -33.54 3.03 -5.44
N SER A 395 -33.17 1.93 -6.09
CA SER A 395 -32.26 1.93 -7.22
C SER A 395 -32.86 2.76 -8.35
N SER A 396 -32.54 4.06 -8.41
CA SER A 396 -32.20 4.60 -9.71
C SER A 396 -30.81 4.06 -10.02
N MET A 397 -30.76 2.96 -10.78
CA MET A 397 -29.51 2.47 -11.35
C MET A 397 -28.91 3.60 -12.18
N SER A 398 -27.99 4.34 -11.57
CA SER A 398 -26.86 4.91 -12.28
C SER A 398 -25.79 3.82 -12.23
N GLU A 399 -25.41 3.37 -13.41
CA GLU A 399 -24.46 2.29 -13.62
C GLU A 399 -23.15 2.58 -12.84
N PRO A 400 -22.55 1.59 -12.16
CA PRO A 400 -21.21 1.75 -11.60
C PRO A 400 -20.22 1.82 -12.77
N ILE A 401 -19.86 3.04 -13.16
CA ILE A 401 -18.77 3.27 -14.08
C ILE A 401 -17.48 3.06 -13.27
N ILE A 402 -16.76 1.97 -13.56
CA ILE A 402 -15.36 1.80 -13.16
C ILE A 402 -14.57 2.96 -13.80
N THR A 403 -14.41 4.07 -13.10
CA THR A 403 -13.63 5.22 -13.58
C THR A 403 -12.19 5.10 -13.07
N SER A 404 -11.44 4.16 -13.63
CA SER A 404 -10.04 3.89 -13.30
C SER A 404 -9.02 4.84 -13.96
N ASN A 405 -9.38 6.12 -14.16
CA ASN A 405 -8.45 7.08 -14.77
C ASN A 405 -7.50 7.67 -13.73
N ILE A 406 -6.45 6.91 -13.39
CA ILE A 406 -5.29 7.46 -12.69
C ILE A 406 -4.66 8.53 -13.59
N PRO A 407 -4.49 9.78 -13.10
CA PRO A 407 -3.82 10.83 -13.86
C PRO A 407 -2.45 10.40 -14.41
N LEU A 408 -2.14 10.87 -15.62
CA LEU A 408 -0.87 10.67 -16.29
C LEU A 408 0.32 10.94 -15.34
N GLY A 409 1.27 10.00 -15.29
CA GLY A 409 2.53 10.16 -14.58
C GLY A 409 2.51 9.81 -13.09
N LEU A 410 1.34 9.55 -12.50
CA LEU A 410 1.22 9.02 -11.13
C LEU A 410 1.57 7.53 -11.05
N SER A 411 1.93 7.06 -9.86
CA SER A 411 2.24 5.64 -9.63
C SER A 411 1.03 4.74 -9.90
N VAL A 412 1.30 3.48 -10.24
CA VAL A 412 0.29 2.42 -10.33
C VAL A 412 0.69 1.27 -9.40
N PRO A 413 -0.07 0.99 -8.33
CA PRO A 413 -1.25 1.75 -7.86
C PRO A 413 -0.93 3.19 -7.42
N PRO A 414 -1.94 4.08 -7.33
CA PRO A 414 -1.75 5.46 -6.87
C PRO A 414 -1.09 5.51 -5.49
N HIS A 415 -0.29 6.54 -5.26
CA HIS A 415 0.37 6.83 -3.97
C HIS A 415 1.16 5.65 -3.38
N THR A 416 1.72 4.78 -4.24
CA THR A 416 2.50 3.63 -3.79
C THR A 416 3.99 4.00 -3.76
N PRO A 417 4.65 4.03 -2.58
CA PRO A 417 6.09 4.26 -2.50
C PRO A 417 6.85 3.16 -3.26
N HIS A 418 7.91 3.56 -3.97
CA HIS A 418 8.71 2.65 -4.78
C HIS A 418 7.91 1.84 -5.80
N ALA A 419 6.78 2.40 -6.27
CA ALA A 419 6.00 1.78 -7.32
C ALA A 419 6.87 1.44 -8.53
N ILE A 420 6.65 0.25 -9.07
CA ILE A 420 7.35 -0.23 -10.25
C ILE A 420 6.53 -0.02 -11.53
N SER A 421 5.49 0.82 -11.48
CA SER A 421 4.65 1.18 -12.62
C SER A 421 4.14 2.62 -12.49
N VAL A 422 3.62 3.14 -13.59
CA VAL A 422 3.18 4.53 -13.78
C VAL A 422 2.00 4.58 -14.75
N SER A 423 1.08 5.52 -14.52
CA SER A 423 -0.10 5.69 -15.35
C SER A 423 0.24 6.36 -16.68
N LEU A 424 -0.04 5.65 -17.78
CA LEU A 424 -0.03 6.14 -19.16
C LEU A 424 -1.42 5.84 -19.78
N PRO A 425 -2.45 6.65 -19.45
CA PRO A 425 -3.86 6.25 -19.57
C PRO A 425 -4.41 6.22 -21.01
N THR A 426 -3.76 6.90 -21.95
CA THR A 426 -4.19 6.91 -23.36
C THR A 426 -3.07 6.50 -24.30
N TRP A 427 -3.40 6.02 -25.49
CA TRP A 427 -2.43 5.67 -26.53
C TRP A 427 -1.51 6.85 -26.83
N ARG A 428 -2.09 8.06 -26.88
CA ARG A 428 -1.36 9.31 -27.07
C ARG A 428 -0.37 9.60 -25.94
N ASP A 429 -0.67 9.21 -24.71
CA ASP A 429 0.28 9.34 -23.59
C ASP A 429 1.48 8.41 -23.75
N ASN A 430 1.25 7.20 -24.27
CA ASN A 430 2.31 6.24 -24.53
C ASN A 430 3.21 6.70 -25.68
N VAL A 431 2.63 7.19 -26.79
CA VAL A 431 3.40 7.81 -27.88
C VAL A 431 4.15 9.06 -27.38
N GLY A 432 3.48 9.94 -26.64
CA GLY A 432 4.09 11.15 -26.11
C GLY A 432 5.21 10.88 -25.09
N TYR A 433 5.15 9.77 -24.37
CA TYR A 433 6.24 9.31 -23.51
C TYR A 433 7.50 8.98 -24.33
N GLU A 434 7.34 8.21 -25.41
CA GLU A 434 8.44 7.78 -26.29
C GLU A 434 9.00 8.93 -27.14
N GLU A 435 8.15 9.88 -27.57
CA GLU A 435 8.57 11.09 -28.28
C GLU A 435 9.18 12.16 -27.34
N GLY A 436 9.11 11.96 -26.03
CA GLY A 436 9.61 12.92 -25.04
C GLY A 436 8.80 14.21 -24.97
N GLU A 437 7.49 14.16 -25.23
CA GLU A 437 6.59 15.30 -25.10
C GLU A 437 6.64 15.87 -23.67
N LYS A 438 6.86 17.19 -23.55
CA LYS A 438 6.93 17.86 -22.23
C LYS A 438 5.70 17.61 -21.37
N ARG A 439 4.49 17.57 -21.95
CA ARG A 439 3.25 17.31 -21.20
C ARG A 439 3.30 15.96 -20.45
N VAL A 440 3.98 14.97 -21.02
CA VAL A 440 4.09 13.63 -20.45
C VAL A 440 5.25 13.60 -19.47
N VAL A 441 6.45 13.95 -19.93
CA VAL A 441 7.68 13.88 -19.13
C VAL A 441 7.59 14.73 -17.86
N ASP A 442 7.03 15.94 -17.94
CA ASP A 442 6.91 16.84 -16.78
C ASP A 442 5.85 16.37 -15.77
N SER A 443 4.95 15.47 -16.17
CA SER A 443 3.91 14.89 -15.30
C SER A 443 4.39 13.64 -14.55
N MET A 444 5.54 13.05 -14.93
CA MET A 444 6.04 11.80 -14.36
C MET A 444 6.57 12.00 -12.93
N VAL A 445 5.86 11.45 -11.94
CA VAL A 445 6.34 11.36 -10.55
C VAL A 445 6.86 9.97 -10.18
N SER A 446 6.50 8.96 -10.97
CA SER A 446 6.95 7.57 -10.89
C SER A 446 7.30 7.05 -12.28
N GLY A 447 7.83 5.83 -12.38
CA GLY A 447 8.07 5.18 -13.66
C GLY A 447 8.52 3.72 -13.54
N TYR A 448 8.48 2.99 -14.65
CA TYR A 448 9.02 1.64 -14.68
C TYR A 448 10.54 1.68 -14.43
N PRO A 449 11.08 0.94 -13.44
CA PRO A 449 12.46 1.08 -13.00
C PRO A 449 13.57 0.69 -14.00
N ARG A 450 13.27 0.52 -15.29
CA ARG A 450 14.22 0.36 -16.41
C ARG A 450 14.20 1.53 -17.40
N PHE A 451 13.09 2.25 -17.49
CA PHE A 451 12.96 3.43 -18.34
C PHE A 451 13.18 4.70 -17.54
N PHE A 452 12.77 4.66 -16.27
CA PHE A 452 12.80 5.77 -15.33
C PHE A 452 13.63 5.42 -14.09
N ILE A 453 14.63 6.25 -13.76
CA ILE A 453 15.41 6.12 -12.53
C ILE A 453 14.60 6.75 -11.39
N HIS A 454 14.33 6.01 -10.31
CA HIS A 454 13.52 6.49 -9.19
C HIS A 454 14.00 7.84 -8.62
N LEU A 455 13.08 8.72 -8.21
CA LEU A 455 13.41 10.08 -7.76
C LEU A 455 14.39 10.12 -6.59
N SER A 456 14.28 9.21 -5.62
CA SER A 456 15.25 9.09 -4.51
C SER A 456 16.67 8.78 -5.02
N ILE A 457 16.82 7.93 -6.04
CA ILE A 457 18.11 7.62 -6.66
C ILE A 457 18.63 8.86 -7.41
N GLN A 458 17.76 9.56 -8.15
CA GLN A 458 18.15 10.80 -8.83
C GLN A 458 18.61 11.88 -7.84
N LYS A 459 17.89 12.05 -6.71
CA LYS A 459 18.24 13.00 -5.66
C LYS A 459 19.59 12.67 -5.05
N LEU A 460 19.84 11.40 -4.73
CA LEU A 460 21.11 10.93 -4.21
C LEU A 460 22.26 11.15 -5.22
N ALA A 461 22.05 10.81 -6.49
CA ALA A 461 23.01 11.04 -7.57
C ALA A 461 23.36 12.54 -7.71
N ARG A 462 22.37 13.43 -7.68
CA ARG A 462 22.60 14.89 -7.75
C ARG A 462 23.46 15.40 -6.59
N ILE A 463 23.23 14.91 -5.37
CA ILE A 463 24.06 15.27 -4.21
C ILE A 463 25.51 14.84 -4.44
N PHE A 464 25.74 13.64 -4.97
CA PHE A 464 27.09 13.17 -5.28
C PHE A 464 27.74 13.90 -6.44
N GLU A 465 26.99 14.25 -7.49
CA GLU A 465 27.46 15.09 -8.59
C GLU A 465 27.89 16.47 -8.08
N GLN A 466 27.10 17.11 -7.23
CA GLN A 466 27.43 18.42 -6.66
C GLN A 466 28.67 18.37 -5.76
N LYS A 467 28.81 17.32 -4.94
CA LYS A 467 29.87 17.25 -3.94
C LYS A 467 31.19 16.71 -4.51
N TYR A 468 31.12 15.71 -5.37
CA TYR A 468 32.30 14.98 -5.83
C TYR A 468 32.55 15.13 -7.33
N GLY A 469 31.61 15.66 -8.12
CA GLY A 469 31.70 15.89 -9.56
C GLY A 469 32.74 16.94 -9.97
N LEU A 470 33.46 16.72 -11.07
CA LEU A 470 34.29 17.73 -11.72
C LEU A 470 33.54 18.31 -12.92
N LYS A 471 33.57 19.63 -13.12
CA LYS A 471 33.12 20.29 -14.38
C LYS A 471 31.81 19.74 -15.01
N GLY A 472 30.73 19.62 -14.24
CA GLY A 472 29.43 19.19 -14.76
C GLY A 472 29.34 17.69 -15.09
N GLU A 473 30.26 16.87 -14.58
CA GLU A 473 30.16 15.41 -14.61
C GLU A 473 28.82 14.90 -14.04
N ARG A 474 28.38 13.77 -14.57
CA ARG A 474 27.20 13.02 -14.13
C ARG A 474 27.65 11.73 -13.45
N CYS A 475 26.76 11.08 -12.71
CA CYS A 475 27.09 9.80 -12.07
C CYS A 475 26.01 8.72 -12.19
N MET A 476 26.46 7.47 -12.04
CA MET A 476 25.63 6.30 -11.71
C MET A 476 26.03 5.79 -10.32
N VAL A 477 25.04 5.29 -9.57
CA VAL A 477 25.20 4.88 -8.16
C VAL A 477 24.92 3.39 -8.00
N PHE A 478 25.81 2.69 -7.30
CA PHE A 478 25.81 1.24 -7.13
C PHE A 478 26.00 0.84 -5.67
N ALA A 479 25.43 -0.31 -5.30
CA ALA A 479 25.50 -0.84 -3.94
C ALA A 479 26.88 -1.44 -3.59
N THR A 480 27.64 -1.92 -4.58
CA THR A 480 28.93 -2.60 -4.33
C THR A 480 30.00 -2.17 -5.32
N GLN A 481 31.27 -2.26 -4.88
CA GLN A 481 32.42 -1.84 -5.68
C GLN A 481 32.52 -2.66 -6.96
N ARG A 482 32.27 -3.97 -6.89
CA ARG A 482 32.37 -4.88 -8.02
C ARG A 482 31.43 -4.48 -9.16
N VAL A 483 30.18 -4.15 -8.84
CA VAL A 483 29.19 -3.71 -9.84
C VAL A 483 29.61 -2.36 -10.45
N ALA A 484 30.11 -1.44 -9.63
CA ALA A 484 30.59 -0.16 -10.10
C ALA A 484 31.80 -0.31 -11.05
N GLU A 485 32.71 -1.24 -10.77
CA GLU A 485 33.84 -1.58 -11.65
C GLU A 485 33.38 -2.23 -12.96
N GLN A 486 32.34 -3.06 -12.94
CA GLN A 486 31.73 -3.61 -14.16
C GLN A 486 31.12 -2.51 -15.03
N CYS A 487 30.43 -1.53 -14.43
CA CYS A 487 29.95 -0.34 -15.14
C CYS A 487 31.12 0.45 -15.74
N ARG A 488 32.16 0.71 -14.94
CA ARG A 488 33.37 1.40 -15.40
C ARG A 488 34.03 0.68 -16.58
N SER A 489 34.17 -0.65 -16.51
CA SER A 489 34.72 -1.45 -17.60
C SER A 489 33.85 -1.37 -18.86
N PHE A 490 32.52 -1.37 -18.72
CA PHE A 490 31.59 -1.22 -19.84
C PHE A 490 31.70 0.17 -20.51
N LEU A 491 31.95 1.22 -19.75
CA LEU A 491 32.21 2.56 -20.26
C LEU A 491 33.57 2.63 -20.98
N GLN A 492 34.61 2.02 -20.40
CA GLN A 492 35.96 1.99 -20.97
C GLN A 492 36.00 1.28 -22.34
N THR A 493 35.27 0.17 -22.51
CA THR A 493 35.18 -0.52 -23.83
C THR A 493 34.51 0.34 -24.90
N ARG A 494 33.82 1.42 -24.51
CA ARG A 494 33.20 2.42 -25.40
C ARG A 494 33.98 3.74 -25.45
N SER A 495 35.25 3.72 -25.02
CA SER A 495 36.13 4.90 -24.98
C SER A 495 35.61 6.05 -24.12
N VAL A 496 34.79 5.75 -23.10
CA VAL A 496 34.30 6.74 -22.14
C VAL A 496 35.23 6.76 -20.92
N ASN A 497 35.84 7.92 -20.67
CA ASN A 497 36.60 8.17 -19.45
C ASN A 497 35.66 8.23 -18.25
N SER A 498 36.00 7.49 -17.19
CA SER A 498 35.20 7.43 -15.97
C SER A 498 36.10 7.21 -14.75
N ARG A 499 35.63 7.67 -13.59
CA ARG A 499 36.30 7.52 -12.29
C ARG A 499 35.36 6.87 -11.29
N LEU A 500 35.92 6.10 -10.38
CA LEU A 500 35.19 5.38 -9.34
C LEU A 500 35.50 5.99 -7.98
N LEU A 501 34.46 6.24 -7.19
CA LEU A 501 34.54 6.67 -5.80
C LEU A 501 33.75 5.70 -4.92
N SER A 502 34.33 5.29 -3.79
CA SER A 502 33.66 4.46 -2.79
C SER A 502 33.45 5.29 -1.53
N LEU A 503 32.24 5.28 -1.00
CA LEU A 503 31.84 6.04 0.18
C LEU A 503 31.16 5.13 1.20
N LEU A 504 31.46 5.35 2.48
CA LEU A 504 30.73 4.78 3.60
C LEU A 504 29.89 5.90 4.25
N ILE A 505 28.57 5.80 4.12
CA ILE A 505 27.60 6.73 4.72
C ILE A 505 27.17 6.17 6.07
N CYS A 506 27.34 6.96 7.13
CA CYS A 506 26.96 6.56 8.49
C CYS A 506 25.99 7.57 9.11
N PRO A 507 25.16 7.18 10.10
CA PRO A 507 24.26 8.11 10.79
C PRO A 507 24.96 9.32 11.42
N GLU A 508 26.21 9.15 11.85
CA GLU A 508 27.01 10.24 12.43
C GLU A 508 27.33 11.32 11.39
N ASP A 509 27.27 11.04 10.09
CA ASP A 509 27.47 12.06 9.06
C ASP A 509 26.39 13.14 9.14
N LYS A 510 25.14 12.75 9.44
CA LYS A 510 24.04 13.68 9.71
C LYS A 510 24.33 14.56 10.92
N ALA A 511 24.74 13.95 12.04
CA ALA A 511 25.07 14.66 13.27
C ALA A 511 26.27 15.62 13.10
N ASN A 512 27.25 15.24 12.27
CA ASN A 512 28.45 16.02 12.02
C ASN A 512 28.28 17.10 10.92
N GLY A 513 27.13 17.16 10.26
CA GLY A 513 26.85 18.12 9.18
C GLY A 513 27.71 17.91 7.91
N ARG A 514 28.48 16.83 7.82
CA ARG A 514 29.36 16.51 6.67
C ARG A 514 29.55 15.01 6.54
N ILE A 515 29.61 14.52 5.29
CA ILE A 515 30.09 13.15 5.00
C ILE A 515 31.59 13.14 5.27
N ILE A 516 32.02 12.34 6.25
CA ILE A 516 33.43 12.09 6.52
C ILE A 516 33.91 11.02 5.54
N GLU A 517 34.95 11.31 4.76
CA GLU A 517 35.59 10.29 3.94
C GLU A 517 36.25 9.25 4.85
N ARG A 518 35.63 8.07 4.93
CA ARG A 518 36.13 6.90 5.66
C ARG A 518 36.63 5.90 4.64
N ASP A 519 37.70 5.17 4.95
CA ASP A 519 38.16 4.08 4.08
C ASP A 519 37.10 2.97 4.07
N SER A 520 36.54 2.69 2.89
CA SER A 520 35.51 1.67 2.69
C SER A 520 36.02 0.24 2.94
N ARG A 521 37.33 0.06 3.18
CA ARG A 521 37.96 -1.23 3.52
C ARG A 521 37.81 -1.63 4.98
N THR A 522 37.39 -0.71 5.84
CA THR A 522 37.14 -1.00 7.27
C THR A 522 35.71 -1.53 7.40
N PRO A 523 35.52 -2.81 7.79
CA PRO A 523 34.17 -3.34 7.96
C PRO A 523 33.44 -2.53 9.04
N PRO A 524 32.13 -2.30 8.87
CA PRO A 524 31.32 -1.69 9.91
C PRO A 524 31.37 -2.59 11.16
N ASP A 525 31.71 -2.06 12.34
CA ASP A 525 31.61 -2.82 13.60
C ASP A 525 30.19 -3.36 13.73
N SER A 526 29.99 -4.53 14.33
CA SER A 526 28.66 -5.19 14.45
C SER A 526 27.60 -4.37 15.20
N SER A 527 27.95 -3.20 15.75
CA SER A 527 27.05 -2.19 16.30
C SER A 527 26.52 -1.17 15.29
N SER A 528 26.95 -1.19 14.02
CA SER A 528 26.65 -0.17 13.00
C SER A 528 25.69 -0.64 11.91
N ALA A 529 24.65 -1.39 12.27
CA ALA A 529 23.59 -1.87 11.36
C ALA A 529 22.86 -0.74 10.58
N ALA A 530 23.21 0.53 10.82
CA ALA A 530 22.66 1.69 10.15
C ALA A 530 23.52 2.21 8.98
N SER A 531 24.81 1.88 8.84
CA SER A 531 25.67 2.44 7.77
C SER A 531 25.46 1.80 6.39
N ALA A 532 25.69 2.54 5.31
CA ALA A 532 25.58 2.07 3.92
C ALA A 532 26.86 2.33 3.10
N ASN A 533 27.38 1.29 2.46
CA ASN A 533 28.42 1.44 1.43
C ASN A 533 27.76 1.84 0.09
N VAL A 534 28.33 2.85 -0.56
CA VAL A 534 27.83 3.37 -1.83
C VAL A 534 29.02 3.62 -2.77
N HIS A 535 28.89 3.16 -4.01
CA HIS A 535 29.93 3.28 -5.03
C HIS A 535 29.42 4.09 -6.21
N ILE A 536 30.21 5.06 -6.64
CA ILE A 536 29.79 6.09 -7.59
C ILE A 536 30.73 6.06 -8.79
N VAL A 537 30.16 5.87 -9.98
CA VAL A 537 30.88 5.98 -11.25
C VAL A 537 30.58 7.34 -11.84
N LEU A 538 31.58 8.20 -11.93
CA LEU A 538 31.49 9.56 -12.47
C LEU A 538 32.07 9.62 -13.88
N PHE A 539 31.40 10.32 -14.78
CA PHE A 539 31.74 10.43 -16.20
C PHE A 539 31.23 11.76 -16.79
N GLY A 540 31.74 12.13 -17.97
CA GLY A 540 31.33 13.36 -18.66
C GLY A 540 29.83 13.37 -19.01
N PRO A 541 29.16 14.54 -19.04
CA PRO A 541 27.70 14.63 -19.15
C PRO A 541 27.13 13.97 -20.41
N ASP A 542 27.83 14.06 -21.54
CA ASP A 542 27.41 13.46 -22.82
C ASP A 542 27.43 11.92 -22.81
N SER A 543 28.08 11.31 -21.81
CA SER A 543 28.18 9.86 -21.67
C SER A 543 27.05 9.24 -20.84
N PHE A 544 26.12 10.05 -20.31
CA PHE A 544 25.00 9.55 -19.52
C PHE A 544 24.13 8.51 -20.26
N PRO A 545 23.78 8.67 -21.55
CA PRO A 545 23.01 7.65 -22.27
C PRO A 545 23.72 6.29 -22.27
N VAL A 546 25.04 6.27 -22.50
CA VAL A 546 25.85 5.05 -22.50
C VAL A 546 25.92 4.41 -21.12
N ALA A 547 26.11 5.21 -20.06
CA ALA A 547 26.10 4.70 -18.69
C ALA A 547 24.72 4.15 -18.28
N LYS A 548 23.64 4.80 -18.73
CA LYS A 548 22.27 4.35 -18.51
C LYS A 548 22.03 2.99 -19.17
N GLU A 549 22.61 2.70 -20.34
CA GLU A 549 22.48 1.38 -20.98
C GLU A 549 22.98 0.24 -20.07
N PHE A 550 24.10 0.44 -19.38
CA PHE A 550 24.61 -0.56 -18.43
C PHE A 550 23.59 -0.80 -17.33
N TRP A 551 23.13 0.28 -16.68
CA TRP A 551 22.13 0.18 -15.62
C TRP A 551 20.88 -0.52 -16.14
N GLN A 552 20.30 -0.04 -17.25
CA GLN A 552 19.06 -0.52 -17.85
C GLN A 552 19.15 -2.01 -18.17
N HIS A 553 20.11 -2.42 -19.00
CA HIS A 553 20.19 -3.78 -19.52
C HIS A 553 20.62 -4.78 -18.44
N THR A 554 21.62 -4.45 -17.61
CA THR A 554 22.10 -5.41 -16.60
C THR A 554 21.16 -5.57 -15.43
N GLY A 555 20.24 -4.63 -15.20
CA GLY A 555 19.43 -4.66 -13.99
C GLY A 555 20.16 -4.22 -12.72
N MET A 556 21.45 -3.87 -12.81
CA MET A 556 22.31 -3.60 -11.66
C MET A 556 22.38 -2.10 -11.33
N GLY A 557 22.25 -1.77 -10.05
CA GLY A 557 22.24 -0.40 -9.53
C GLY A 557 21.88 -0.40 -8.04
N ILE A 558 21.84 0.78 -7.44
CA ILE A 558 21.26 0.96 -6.10
C ILE A 558 19.72 0.84 -6.17
N SER A 559 19.09 0.22 -5.17
CA SER A 559 17.62 0.20 -5.08
C SER A 559 17.06 1.52 -4.57
N SER A 560 15.77 1.79 -4.81
CA SER A 560 15.13 3.02 -4.34
C SER A 560 15.07 3.11 -2.82
N ARG A 561 14.84 1.99 -2.13
CA ARG A 561 14.87 1.90 -0.66
C ARG A 561 16.27 2.12 -0.10
N LEU A 562 17.30 1.49 -0.69
CA LEU A 562 18.69 1.74 -0.27
C LEU A 562 19.10 3.20 -0.52
N ALA A 563 18.66 3.81 -1.62
CA ALA A 563 18.91 5.23 -1.87
C ALA A 563 18.22 6.14 -0.85
N GLU A 564 16.99 5.81 -0.43
CA GLU A 564 16.27 6.54 0.62
C GLU A 564 16.92 6.37 2.00
N HIS A 565 17.35 5.15 2.35
CA HIS A 565 18.14 4.88 3.55
C HIS A 565 19.41 5.75 3.57
N CYS A 566 20.14 5.81 2.45
CA CYS A 566 21.30 6.69 2.32
C CYS A 566 20.93 8.18 2.52
N LEU A 567 19.85 8.66 1.90
CA LEU A 567 19.38 10.04 2.04
C LEU A 567 19.02 10.39 3.47
N SER A 568 18.43 9.46 4.22
CA SER A 568 18.02 9.68 5.62
C SER A 568 19.20 9.96 6.56
N MET A 569 20.38 9.44 6.21
CA MET A 569 21.65 9.58 6.93
C MET A 569 22.50 10.78 6.49
N LEU A 570 22.12 11.47 5.42
CA LEU A 570 22.86 12.66 4.96
C LEU A 570 22.42 13.92 5.73
N PRO A 571 23.33 14.89 5.94
CA PRO A 571 23.00 16.20 6.50
C PRO A 571 21.84 16.91 5.79
N ASP A 572 20.93 17.52 6.56
CA ASP A 572 19.72 18.19 6.04
C ASP A 572 20.03 19.34 5.06
N ASP A 573 21.17 20.01 5.23
CA ASP A 573 21.60 21.08 4.32
C ASP A 573 21.94 20.55 2.92
N LEU A 574 22.52 19.35 2.84
CA LEU A 574 22.82 18.70 1.55
C LEU A 574 21.55 18.17 0.89
N THR A 575 20.59 17.69 1.67
CA THR A 575 19.32 17.18 1.14
C THR A 575 18.38 18.30 0.70
N ARG A 576 18.52 19.52 1.25
CA ARG A 576 17.84 20.76 0.81
C ARG A 576 18.53 21.45 -0.39
N ALA A 577 19.86 21.43 -0.49
CA ALA A 577 20.56 22.01 -1.65
C ALA A 577 20.26 21.26 -2.97
N GLY A 578 19.91 19.97 -2.89
CA GLY A 578 19.51 19.16 -4.05
C GLY A 578 18.17 19.58 -4.72
N THR A 579 17.40 20.48 -4.13
CA THR A 579 16.12 20.97 -4.70
C THR A 579 16.24 22.28 -5.48
N SER A 580 17.42 22.92 -5.52
CA SER A 580 17.55 24.30 -6.02
C SER A 580 17.88 24.47 -7.51
N SER A 581 17.60 23.49 -8.38
CA SER A 581 17.84 23.64 -9.84
C SER A 581 16.70 23.17 -10.76
N SER A 582 15.49 22.99 -10.24
CA SER A 582 14.26 22.89 -11.05
C SER A 582 13.43 24.15 -10.84
N PRO A 583 12.80 24.72 -11.88
CA PRO A 583 11.88 25.82 -11.68
C PRO A 583 10.79 25.36 -10.69
N PRO A 584 10.34 26.20 -9.75
CA PRO A 584 9.26 25.81 -8.87
C PRO A 584 8.02 25.54 -9.73
N ILE A 585 7.48 24.33 -9.68
CA ILE A 585 6.09 24.06 -10.06
C ILE A 585 5.25 24.69 -8.94
N THR A 586 5.06 26.00 -9.03
CA THR A 586 3.92 26.65 -8.41
C THR A 586 2.68 26.22 -9.21
N PRO A 587 1.65 25.60 -8.62
CA PRO A 587 0.32 25.72 -9.18
C PRO A 587 0.03 27.22 -9.27
N ARG A 588 -0.09 27.75 -10.50
CA ARG A 588 -0.40 29.15 -10.73
C ARG A 588 -1.80 29.43 -10.19
N PHE A 589 -1.89 29.97 -8.98
CA PHE A 589 -3.00 30.82 -8.58
C PHE A 589 -2.56 32.29 -8.69
N PRO A 590 -3.40 33.18 -9.23
CA PRO A 590 -3.03 34.57 -9.48
C PRO A 590 -2.83 35.33 -8.17
N ALA A 591 -1.66 35.95 -8.02
CA ALA A 591 -1.26 36.74 -6.86
C ALA A 591 -1.68 38.22 -6.94
N LYS A 592 -2.01 38.80 -5.78
CA LYS A 592 -1.74 40.18 -5.30
C LYS A 592 -2.02 40.18 -3.77
N ALA A 593 -1.37 40.91 -2.85
CA ALA A 593 -0.08 41.58 -2.72
C ALA A 593 0.00 42.11 -1.26
N PHE A 594 1.13 41.85 -0.58
CA PHE A 594 1.77 42.53 0.58
C PHE A 594 1.00 42.93 1.87
N ASN A 595 1.59 42.59 3.03
CA ASN A 595 2.30 43.58 3.85
C ASN A 595 3.35 42.99 4.82
N LYS A 596 4.51 43.67 4.85
CA LYS A 596 5.61 43.55 5.81
C LYS A 596 5.22 44.23 7.12
N HIS A 597 5.63 43.70 8.28
CA HIS A 597 6.26 44.51 9.35
C HIS A 597 6.76 43.66 10.54
N TYR A 598 8.02 43.95 10.92
CA TYR A 598 8.73 43.79 12.20
C TYR A 598 9.82 42.71 12.34
N SER A 599 11.05 43.24 12.29
CA SER A 599 12.29 42.73 12.86
C SER A 599 12.36 43.16 14.33
N VAL A 600 12.71 42.26 15.25
CA VAL A 600 13.36 42.61 16.52
C VAL A 600 14.39 41.55 16.92
N LYS A 601 15.57 42.06 17.26
CA LYS A 601 16.76 41.40 17.82
C LYS A 601 16.57 40.99 19.29
N GLY A 602 17.33 39.99 19.75
CA GLY A 602 17.66 39.82 21.18
C GLY A 602 18.27 38.44 21.47
N GLN A 603 19.59 38.28 21.35
CA GLN A 603 20.56 38.18 22.46
C GLN A 603 20.48 36.91 23.32
N ALA A 604 21.52 36.08 23.15
CA ALA A 604 21.88 34.95 23.99
C ALA A 604 22.29 35.37 25.41
N LYS A 605 22.00 34.51 26.40
CA LYS A 605 22.84 34.34 27.60
C LYS A 605 22.73 32.93 28.17
N SER A 606 23.91 32.40 28.46
CA SER A 606 24.27 31.14 29.11
C SER A 606 24.02 31.19 30.61
N THR A 607 23.66 30.04 31.20
CA THR A 607 24.10 29.59 32.54
C THR A 607 23.93 28.07 32.65
N SER A 608 25.00 27.39 33.03
CA SER A 608 25.14 25.95 33.21
C SER A 608 25.13 25.59 34.74
N PRO A 609 25.29 24.32 35.18
CA PRO A 609 24.44 23.66 36.17
C PRO A 609 25.12 23.50 37.55
N PRO A 610 24.53 22.77 38.52
CA PRO A 610 25.30 22.20 39.63
C PRO A 610 25.31 20.66 39.66
N THR A 611 26.45 20.21 40.19
CA THR A 611 27.11 18.91 40.22
C THR A 611 26.79 18.08 41.49
N SER A 612 26.55 16.76 41.32
CA SER A 612 27.09 15.56 42.04
C SER A 612 27.05 15.44 43.60
N PRO A 613 26.97 14.23 44.23
CA PRO A 613 28.06 13.23 44.18
C PRO A 613 27.70 11.71 44.20
N PHE A 614 28.73 10.93 43.82
CA PHE A 614 28.95 9.47 43.79
C PHE A 614 28.57 8.64 45.04
N VAL A 615 28.22 7.34 44.86
CA VAL A 615 29.05 6.11 45.13
C VAL A 615 28.15 4.87 45.13
N GLY A 616 28.49 3.83 44.33
CA GLY A 616 27.94 2.47 44.46
C GLY A 616 28.18 1.59 43.22
N SER A 617 29.20 0.72 43.26
CA SER A 617 29.60 -0.25 42.23
C SER A 617 28.65 -1.46 42.11
N PRO A 618 28.68 -2.22 41.00
CA PRO A 618 27.52 -2.91 40.43
C PRO A 618 27.36 -4.36 40.92
N THR A 619 26.12 -4.77 41.17
CA THR A 619 25.70 -6.18 41.21
C THR A 619 25.07 -6.57 39.88
N LYS A 620 25.57 -7.67 39.30
CA LYS A 620 25.03 -8.35 38.13
C LYS A 620 23.56 -8.72 38.37
N GLU A 621 22.66 -8.21 37.53
CA GLU A 621 21.34 -8.82 37.32
C GLU A 621 21.16 -9.12 35.83
N ALA A 622 20.65 -10.32 35.58
CA ALA A 622 20.45 -10.92 34.28
C ALA A 622 19.38 -10.16 33.49
N SER A 623 19.62 -9.99 32.20
CA SER A 623 18.65 -9.47 31.24
C SER A 623 17.45 -10.40 31.17
N VAL A 624 16.31 -9.95 31.71
CA VAL A 624 15.00 -10.50 31.42
C VAL A 624 14.66 -10.10 29.98
N GLU A 625 14.62 -11.08 29.07
CA GLU A 625 13.98 -10.91 27.76
C GLU A 625 12.48 -10.70 28.01
N GLU A 626 11.99 -9.48 27.87
CA GLU A 626 10.55 -9.20 27.81
C GLU A 626 10.00 -9.77 26.50
N THR A 627 9.43 -10.97 26.57
CA THR A 627 8.51 -11.50 25.56
C THR A 627 7.30 -10.56 25.44
N LEU A 628 7.16 -9.91 24.30
CA LEU A 628 6.02 -9.05 23.98
C LEU A 628 4.71 -9.86 23.93
N ASP A 629 3.64 -9.30 24.50
CA ASP A 629 2.29 -9.85 24.58
C ASP A 629 1.68 -10.05 23.16
N PRO A 630 0.99 -11.18 22.86
CA PRO A 630 0.44 -11.50 21.53
C PRO A 630 -0.42 -10.42 20.89
N ASP A 631 -1.24 -9.72 21.69
CA ASP A 631 -2.09 -8.62 21.19
C ASP A 631 -1.26 -7.38 20.83
N HIS A 632 -0.12 -7.20 21.50
CA HIS A 632 0.83 -6.13 21.23
C HIS A 632 1.69 -6.41 19.99
N SER A 633 1.99 -7.69 19.70
CA SER A 633 2.62 -8.11 18.44
C SER A 633 1.70 -7.96 17.24
N VAL A 634 0.42 -8.35 17.35
CA VAL A 634 -0.58 -8.14 16.28
C VAL A 634 -0.79 -6.65 16.02
N TYR A 635 -0.86 -5.83 17.08
CA TYR A 635 -0.92 -4.38 16.97
C TYR A 635 0.31 -3.75 16.31
N LEU A 636 1.52 -4.28 16.53
CA LEU A 636 2.74 -3.79 15.86
C LEU A 636 2.80 -4.23 14.38
N GLU A 637 2.29 -5.42 14.07
CA GLU A 637 2.19 -5.97 12.72
C GLU A 637 1.15 -5.21 11.87
N GLU A 638 -0.02 -4.92 12.45
CA GLU A 638 -1.14 -4.23 11.79
C GLU A 638 -1.00 -2.70 11.72
N ARG A 639 -0.43 -2.05 12.76
CA ARG A 639 -0.33 -0.57 12.86
C ARG A 639 0.90 0.00 12.18
N TYR A 640 2.00 -0.75 12.15
CA TYR A 640 3.28 -0.23 11.68
C TYR A 640 3.82 -0.92 10.45
N GLY A 641 3.29 -2.09 10.05
CA GLY A 641 3.87 -2.86 8.95
C GLY A 641 5.39 -2.80 8.98
N ARG A 642 6.01 -2.84 10.18
CA ARG A 642 7.45 -2.82 10.25
C ARG A 642 7.81 -4.12 9.59
N ASN A 643 8.34 -3.99 8.37
CA ASN A 643 9.36 -4.86 7.83
C ASN A 643 10.01 -5.50 9.05
N LEU A 644 9.85 -6.82 9.20
CA LEU A 644 10.51 -7.56 10.27
C LEU A 644 11.87 -6.92 10.46
N PRO A 645 12.27 -6.47 11.67
CA PRO A 645 13.49 -5.67 11.86
C PRO A 645 14.61 -6.14 10.94
N LEU A 646 15.46 -5.29 10.35
CA LEU A 646 16.46 -5.72 9.34
C LEU A 646 17.25 -7.00 9.72
N ALA A 647 17.40 -7.27 11.02
CA ALA A 647 17.84 -8.55 11.59
C ALA A 647 17.17 -9.83 11.00
N TYR A 648 15.92 -9.75 10.52
CA TYR A 648 15.15 -10.83 9.92
C TYR A 648 15.35 -10.95 8.40
N ALA A 649 16.08 -10.03 7.75
CA ALA A 649 16.33 -10.09 6.31
C ALA A 649 16.99 -11.42 5.89
N ALA A 650 17.92 -11.94 6.71
CA ALA A 650 18.51 -13.26 6.47
C ALA A 650 17.49 -14.41 6.53
N SER A 651 16.47 -14.29 7.39
CA SER A 651 15.35 -15.24 7.47
C SER A 651 14.45 -15.10 6.24
N ALA A 652 14.09 -13.88 5.87
CA ALA A 652 13.26 -13.58 4.71
C ALA A 652 13.89 -14.05 3.39
N LYS A 653 15.18 -13.77 3.17
CA LYS A 653 15.95 -14.29 2.01
C LYS A 653 15.98 -15.81 1.99
N ARG A 654 16.00 -16.49 3.14
CA ARG A 654 15.91 -17.96 3.20
C ARG A 654 14.51 -18.45 2.82
N ALA A 655 13.46 -17.84 3.36
CA ALA A 655 12.08 -18.14 3.00
C ALA A 655 11.85 -18.00 1.48
N LEU A 656 12.33 -16.89 0.90
CA LEU A 656 12.28 -16.65 -0.55
C LEU A 656 12.97 -17.74 -1.35
N ARG A 657 14.20 -18.12 -0.99
CA ARG A 657 14.94 -19.20 -1.66
C ARG A 657 14.22 -20.54 -1.56
N ARG A 658 13.65 -20.87 -0.40
CA ARG A 658 12.86 -22.10 -0.21
C ARG A 658 11.59 -22.14 -1.05
N ARG A 659 10.88 -21.01 -1.12
CA ARG A 659 9.66 -20.85 -1.93
C ARG A 659 9.97 -21.00 -3.42
N VAL A 660 11.03 -20.35 -3.90
CA VAL A 660 11.50 -20.49 -5.30
C VAL A 660 11.99 -21.92 -5.59
N ALA A 661 12.70 -22.55 -4.66
CA ALA A 661 13.16 -23.93 -4.79
C ALA A 661 12.01 -24.96 -4.71
N GLY A 662 10.81 -24.56 -4.29
CA GLY A 662 9.67 -25.47 -4.14
C GLY A 662 9.86 -26.52 -3.04
N VAL A 663 10.64 -26.25 -1.99
CA VAL A 663 10.96 -27.22 -0.93
C VAL A 663 10.08 -27.07 0.32
N LEU A 664 9.14 -26.13 0.33
CA LEU A 664 8.23 -25.92 1.45
C LEU A 664 7.11 -26.98 1.44
N ILE A 665 7.04 -27.81 2.49
CA ILE A 665 6.02 -28.87 2.65
C ILE A 665 4.61 -28.26 2.78
N ARG A 666 4.52 -27.10 3.46
CA ARG A 666 3.34 -26.26 3.56
C ARG A 666 3.77 -24.83 3.27
N ASP A 667 3.39 -24.32 2.11
CA ASP A 667 3.55 -22.89 1.76
C ASP A 667 2.22 -22.12 1.90
N ASN A 668 1.16 -22.82 2.34
CA ASN A 668 -0.11 -22.21 2.70
C ASN A 668 -0.25 -22.30 4.20
N ASN A 669 -0.18 -21.17 4.90
CA ASN A 669 -1.06 -20.89 6.04
C ASN A 669 -0.92 -19.42 6.44
N PHE A 670 -2.06 -18.74 6.49
CA PHE A 670 -2.28 -17.63 7.41
C PHE A 670 -1.77 -18.05 8.78
N ASP A 671 -1.04 -17.15 9.44
CA ASP A 671 -0.39 -17.33 10.74
C ASP A 671 -1.26 -18.12 11.73
N CYS A 672 -1.12 -19.45 11.69
CA CYS A 672 -1.62 -20.32 12.72
C CYS A 672 -0.59 -20.21 13.83
N GLN A 673 -0.94 -19.50 14.90
CA GLN A 673 -0.07 -19.32 16.07
C GLN A 673 0.55 -20.67 16.48
N GLY A 674 1.87 -20.84 16.23
CA GLY A 674 2.64 -22.01 16.62
C GLY A 674 3.39 -22.80 15.52
N GLU A 675 3.22 -22.52 14.22
CA GLU A 675 4.06 -23.15 13.18
C GLU A 675 5.38 -22.35 12.92
N PRO A 676 6.52 -23.03 12.69
CA PRO A 676 7.80 -22.38 12.40
C PRO A 676 7.77 -21.59 11.08
N SER A 677 8.42 -20.42 11.07
CA SER A 677 8.50 -19.53 9.91
C SER A 677 9.17 -20.21 8.73
N ALA A 678 8.73 -19.90 7.51
CA ALA A 678 9.37 -20.36 6.27
C ALA A 678 10.88 -20.02 6.21
N GLY A 679 11.34 -19.02 6.95
CA GLY A 679 12.75 -18.62 7.06
C GLY A 679 13.55 -19.28 8.20
N ASP A 680 12.90 -20.09 9.06
CA ASP A 680 13.54 -20.69 10.23
C ASP A 680 14.64 -21.68 9.85
N LYS A 681 15.81 -21.56 10.48
CA LYS A 681 16.99 -22.39 10.17
C LYS A 681 16.72 -23.89 10.36
N ASN A 682 15.87 -24.23 11.32
CA ASN A 682 15.57 -25.62 11.69
C ASN A 682 14.28 -26.15 11.06
N LEU A 683 13.66 -25.40 10.15
CA LEU A 683 12.46 -25.86 9.44
C LEU A 683 12.79 -27.11 8.62
N VAL A 684 11.97 -28.15 8.80
CA VAL A 684 12.05 -29.35 7.97
C VAL A 684 11.47 -29.02 6.60
N VAL A 685 12.32 -29.10 5.58
CA VAL A 685 11.94 -28.89 4.17
C VAL A 685 11.74 -30.24 3.48
N GLY A 686 10.85 -30.27 2.48
CA GLY A 686 10.55 -31.43 1.66
C GLY A 686 11.41 -31.51 0.40
N PRO A 687 11.20 -32.53 -0.45
CA PRO A 687 11.78 -32.56 -1.78
C PRO A 687 11.26 -31.39 -2.61
N SER A 688 12.04 -30.97 -3.61
CA SER A 688 11.60 -29.89 -4.50
C SER A 688 10.39 -30.30 -5.33
N SER A 689 9.39 -29.41 -5.38
CA SER A 689 8.26 -29.51 -6.32
C SER A 689 8.64 -29.10 -7.75
N ARG A 690 9.90 -28.71 -8.01
CA ARG A 690 10.35 -28.13 -9.28
C ARG A 690 10.72 -29.16 -10.36
N GLY A 691 10.08 -30.33 -10.35
CA GLY A 691 10.39 -31.43 -11.27
C GLY A 691 11.79 -32.06 -11.13
N VAL A 692 12.67 -31.52 -10.29
CA VAL A 692 14.02 -32.03 -9.98
C VAL A 692 14.16 -32.13 -8.47
N ALA A 693 14.00 -33.34 -7.92
CA ALA A 693 13.85 -33.57 -6.48
C ALA A 693 15.02 -33.02 -5.62
N ASP A 694 16.24 -33.02 -6.15
CA ASP A 694 17.46 -32.66 -5.41
C ASP A 694 17.71 -31.14 -5.34
N VAL A 695 16.86 -30.31 -5.95
CA VAL A 695 16.97 -28.84 -5.86
C VAL A 695 16.73 -28.38 -4.42
N SER A 696 17.58 -27.48 -3.94
CA SER A 696 17.52 -26.96 -2.58
C SER A 696 17.57 -25.42 -2.54
N GLU A 697 17.37 -24.84 -1.35
CA GLU A 697 17.55 -23.40 -1.13
C GLU A 697 18.98 -22.89 -1.41
N ASN A 698 19.96 -23.79 -1.49
CA ASN A 698 21.36 -23.46 -1.81
C ASN A 698 21.62 -23.35 -3.31
N ASP A 699 20.68 -23.81 -4.13
CA ASP A 699 20.74 -23.72 -5.60
C ASP A 699 20.04 -22.47 -6.12
N VAL A 700 19.42 -21.68 -5.22
CA VAL A 700 18.70 -20.45 -5.53
C VAL A 700 19.52 -19.23 -5.11
N PHE A 701 19.74 -18.32 -6.06
CA PHE A 701 20.44 -17.06 -5.88
C PHE A 701 19.46 -15.90 -6.13
N LEU A 702 19.39 -14.97 -5.18
CA LEU A 702 18.51 -13.80 -5.27
C LEU A 702 19.28 -12.60 -5.81
N TYR A 703 18.62 -11.83 -6.67
CA TYR A 703 19.16 -10.63 -7.30
C TYR A 703 18.19 -9.45 -7.15
N PRO A 704 18.66 -8.19 -7.26
CA PRO A 704 17.81 -7.00 -7.11
C PRO A 704 16.71 -6.87 -8.17
N THR A 705 16.90 -7.49 -9.34
CA THR A 705 15.96 -7.43 -10.46
C THR A 705 16.02 -8.72 -11.29
N GLY A 706 14.97 -9.01 -12.07
CA GLY A 706 14.99 -10.10 -13.06
C GLY A 706 16.10 -9.95 -14.09
N MET A 707 16.37 -8.72 -14.55
CA MET A 707 17.48 -8.46 -15.48
C MET A 707 18.85 -8.75 -14.86
N ALA A 708 19.03 -8.50 -13.57
CA ALA A 708 20.25 -8.89 -12.87
C ALA A 708 20.42 -10.42 -12.81
N ALA A 709 19.32 -11.18 -12.67
CA ALA A 709 19.37 -12.64 -12.76
C ALA A 709 19.76 -13.12 -14.16
N ILE A 710 19.12 -12.57 -15.22
CA ILE A 710 19.43 -12.89 -16.63
C ILE A 710 20.89 -12.55 -16.97
N TRP A 711 21.34 -11.35 -16.59
CA TRP A 711 22.71 -10.90 -16.84
C TRP A 711 23.73 -11.79 -16.13
N ASN A 712 23.48 -12.17 -14.86
CA ASN A 712 24.37 -13.08 -14.14
C ASN A 712 24.35 -14.49 -14.75
N ALA A 713 23.19 -15.01 -15.21
CA ALA A 713 23.14 -16.29 -15.91
C ALA A 713 24.02 -16.31 -17.17
N HIS A 714 23.99 -15.22 -17.95
CA HIS A 714 24.89 -15.06 -19.10
C HIS A 714 26.36 -14.89 -18.70
N HIS A 715 26.62 -14.11 -17.65
CA HIS A 715 27.97 -13.85 -17.17
C HIS A 715 28.65 -15.12 -16.65
N ILE A 716 27.93 -15.96 -15.89
CA ILE A 716 28.48 -17.23 -15.41
C ILE A 716 28.70 -18.21 -16.56
N ALA A 717 27.82 -18.24 -17.57
CA ALA A 717 28.03 -19.05 -18.77
C ALA A 717 29.34 -18.67 -19.46
N LEU A 718 29.58 -17.37 -19.68
CA LEU A 718 30.83 -16.85 -20.26
C LEU A 718 32.07 -17.17 -19.43
N ALA A 719 31.92 -17.30 -18.10
CA ALA A 719 33.04 -17.56 -17.20
C ALA A 719 33.43 -19.04 -17.13
N VAL A 720 32.46 -19.95 -17.21
CA VAL A 720 32.67 -21.40 -17.01
C VAL A 720 32.76 -22.20 -18.30
N ARG A 721 32.39 -21.63 -19.45
CA ARG A 721 32.38 -22.28 -20.75
C ARG A 721 33.31 -21.57 -21.74
N PRO A 722 33.81 -22.27 -22.78
CA PRO A 722 34.52 -21.62 -23.88
C PRO A 722 33.68 -20.51 -24.50
N ALA A 723 34.33 -19.40 -24.86
CA ALA A 723 33.66 -18.27 -25.48
C ALA A 723 33.09 -18.68 -26.85
N ALA A 724 31.77 -18.58 -26.99
CA ALA A 724 31.02 -18.76 -28.22
C ALA A 724 29.82 -17.80 -28.23
N LYS A 725 29.14 -17.66 -29.37
CA LYS A 725 27.91 -16.86 -29.42
C LYS A 725 26.81 -17.52 -28.61
N SER A 726 25.94 -16.71 -28.01
CA SER A 726 24.69 -17.18 -27.41
C SER A 726 23.58 -17.25 -28.47
N VAL A 727 22.50 -17.96 -28.17
CA VAL A 727 21.26 -17.97 -28.94
C VAL A 727 20.16 -17.31 -28.11
N CYS A 728 19.36 -16.46 -28.74
CA CYS A 728 18.10 -15.99 -28.21
C CYS A 728 16.97 -16.61 -29.05
N PHE A 729 16.16 -17.46 -28.43
CA PHE A 729 15.12 -18.23 -29.09
C PHE A 729 13.73 -17.79 -28.62
N GLY A 730 12.93 -17.27 -29.55
CA GLY A 730 11.71 -16.50 -29.30
C GLY A 730 11.98 -15.01 -29.13
N PHE A 731 10.94 -14.21 -29.36
CA PHE A 731 10.94 -12.77 -29.12
C PHE A 731 10.99 -12.50 -27.60
N PRO A 732 12.08 -11.92 -27.06
CA PRO A 732 12.24 -11.78 -25.63
C PRO A 732 11.76 -10.43 -25.12
N TYR A 733 11.69 -10.28 -23.80
CA TYR A 733 11.79 -9.00 -23.13
C TYR A 733 13.05 -8.26 -23.63
N THR A 734 12.83 -7.02 -24.10
CA THR A 734 13.73 -6.25 -24.95
C THR A 734 15.19 -6.27 -24.50
N ASP A 735 15.46 -6.17 -23.20
CA ASP A 735 16.81 -6.05 -22.67
C ASP A 735 17.61 -7.37 -22.73
N THR A 736 16.96 -8.54 -22.77
CA THR A 736 17.63 -9.86 -22.82
C THR A 736 18.46 -10.01 -24.09
N LEU A 737 17.87 -9.70 -25.26
CA LEU A 737 18.59 -9.73 -26.53
C LEU A 737 19.79 -8.77 -26.53
N LYS A 738 19.61 -7.57 -25.96
CA LYS A 738 20.69 -6.58 -25.87
C LYS A 738 21.82 -7.04 -24.96
N ILE A 739 21.56 -7.81 -23.89
CA ILE A 739 22.62 -8.44 -23.07
C ILE A 739 23.46 -9.38 -23.92
N LEU A 740 22.82 -10.27 -24.67
CA LEU A 740 23.51 -11.30 -25.47
C LEU A 740 24.30 -10.69 -26.64
N GLN A 741 23.87 -9.54 -27.16
CA GLN A 741 24.58 -8.80 -28.20
C GLN A 741 25.77 -7.99 -27.68
N LYS A 742 25.63 -7.36 -26.50
CA LYS A 742 26.61 -6.39 -25.98
C LYS A 742 27.73 -7.02 -25.15
N TRP A 743 27.50 -8.18 -24.54
CA TRP A 743 28.50 -8.89 -23.74
C TRP A 743 28.85 -10.22 -24.40
N GLY A 744 30.14 -10.57 -24.41
CA GLY A 744 30.61 -11.80 -25.05
C GLY A 744 30.67 -11.74 -26.59
N PRO A 745 30.78 -12.89 -27.27
CA PRO A 745 30.98 -12.97 -28.72
C PRO A 745 29.77 -12.59 -29.61
N GLY A 746 28.62 -12.25 -29.01
CA GLY A 746 27.39 -11.87 -29.72
C GLY A 746 26.31 -12.95 -29.68
N CYS A 747 25.25 -12.75 -30.46
CA CYS A 747 24.01 -13.54 -30.40
C CYS A 747 23.52 -13.95 -31.79
N TYR A 748 23.06 -15.20 -31.93
CA TYR A 748 22.13 -15.63 -32.98
C TYR A 748 20.70 -15.39 -32.49
N PHE A 749 19.82 -14.83 -33.33
CA PHE A 749 18.46 -14.49 -32.94
C PHE A 749 17.45 -15.21 -33.82
N PHE A 750 16.60 -16.01 -33.19
CA PHE A 750 15.48 -16.73 -33.79
C PHE A 750 14.21 -16.17 -33.15
N GLY A 751 13.66 -15.12 -33.75
CA GLY A 751 12.68 -14.25 -33.11
C GLY A 751 11.25 -14.79 -33.13
N GLU A 752 10.95 -15.76 -33.99
CA GLU A 752 9.61 -16.34 -34.03
C GLU A 752 9.37 -17.34 -32.88
N GLY A 753 10.40 -18.06 -32.43
CA GLY A 753 10.33 -19.02 -31.33
C GLY A 753 9.45 -20.23 -31.62
N ILE A 754 9.38 -20.67 -32.88
CA ILE A 754 8.55 -21.79 -33.34
C ILE A 754 9.41 -22.97 -33.82
N ASP A 755 8.81 -24.15 -33.95
CA ASP A 755 9.51 -25.40 -34.24
C ASP A 755 10.34 -25.39 -35.54
N SER A 756 9.93 -24.62 -36.57
CA SER A 756 10.72 -24.49 -37.80
C SER A 756 12.05 -23.75 -37.59
N GLU A 757 12.11 -22.77 -36.68
CA GLU A 757 13.38 -22.11 -36.35
C GLU A 757 14.33 -23.03 -35.54
N ILE A 758 13.82 -24.12 -34.96
CA ILE A 758 14.69 -25.15 -34.35
C ILE A 758 15.45 -25.92 -35.44
N ASP A 759 14.85 -26.11 -36.62
CA ASP A 759 15.54 -26.71 -37.77
C ASP A 759 16.71 -25.81 -38.23
N ASP A 760 16.45 -24.50 -38.34
CA ASP A 760 17.48 -23.51 -38.68
C ASP A 760 18.58 -23.43 -37.62
N LEU A 761 18.21 -23.49 -36.34
CA LEU A 761 19.17 -23.58 -35.24
C LEU A 761 20.06 -24.82 -35.37
N GLU A 762 19.48 -25.99 -35.65
CA GLU A 762 20.26 -27.22 -35.84
C GLU A 762 21.25 -27.10 -37.00
N ALA A 763 20.86 -26.47 -38.11
CA ALA A 763 21.76 -26.20 -39.23
C ALA A 763 22.94 -25.28 -38.83
N VAL A 764 22.68 -24.24 -38.04
CA VAL A 764 23.73 -23.36 -37.49
C VAL A 764 24.67 -24.13 -36.57
N LEU A 765 24.13 -24.99 -35.69
CA LEU A 765 24.91 -25.82 -34.78
C LEU A 765 25.84 -26.78 -35.55
N GLU A 766 25.33 -27.43 -36.59
CA GLU A 766 26.12 -28.31 -37.47
C GLU A 766 27.25 -27.56 -38.18
N GLN A 767 26.95 -26.39 -38.72
CA GLN A 767 27.94 -25.56 -39.42
C GLN A 767 29.06 -25.10 -38.48
N GLU A 768 28.73 -24.59 -37.28
CA GLU A 768 29.72 -24.12 -36.32
C GLU A 768 30.55 -25.28 -35.74
N ALA A 769 29.92 -26.43 -35.46
CA ALA A 769 30.62 -27.62 -35.00
C ALA A 769 31.61 -28.17 -36.05
N ALA A 770 31.24 -28.10 -37.34
CA ALA A 770 32.14 -28.47 -38.44
C ALA A 770 33.30 -27.47 -38.59
N ARG A 771 33.04 -26.17 -38.36
CA ARG A 771 34.04 -25.10 -38.47
C ARG A 771 35.07 -25.13 -37.35
N ASN A 772 34.65 -25.43 -36.12
CA ASN A 772 35.53 -25.46 -34.95
C ASN A 772 35.37 -26.79 -34.18
N PRO A 773 35.91 -27.91 -34.71
CA PRO A 773 35.81 -29.20 -34.05
C PRO A 773 36.50 -29.17 -32.67
N GLY A 774 35.77 -29.56 -31.62
CA GLY A 774 36.30 -29.63 -30.25
C GLY A 774 35.91 -28.47 -29.33
N THR A 775 35.18 -27.46 -29.84
CA THR A 775 34.50 -26.44 -29.02
C THR A 775 32.99 -26.53 -29.20
N PRO A 776 32.18 -26.24 -28.17
CA PRO A 776 30.74 -26.10 -28.32
C PRO A 776 30.41 -25.06 -29.41
N PRO A 777 29.46 -25.34 -30.33
CA PRO A 777 29.12 -24.43 -31.43
C PRO A 777 28.49 -23.12 -30.94
N ILE A 778 27.81 -23.16 -29.80
CA ILE A 778 27.25 -21.99 -29.11
C ILE A 778 27.53 -22.08 -27.61
N LEU A 779 27.50 -20.94 -26.95
CA LEU A 779 27.71 -20.84 -25.50
C LEU A 779 26.50 -21.38 -24.74
N ALA A 780 25.34 -20.82 -25.07
CA ALA A 780 24.10 -21.03 -24.37
C ALA A 780 22.90 -20.59 -25.23
N LEU A 781 21.75 -21.20 -25.02
CA LEU A 781 20.45 -20.80 -25.55
C LEU A 781 19.60 -20.19 -24.44
N PHE A 782 19.11 -18.97 -24.68
CA PHE A 782 18.17 -18.26 -23.84
C PHE A 782 16.78 -18.29 -24.48
N THR A 783 15.75 -18.62 -23.70
CA THR A 783 14.37 -18.57 -24.15
C THR A 783 13.44 -18.21 -23.00
N GLU A 784 12.32 -17.54 -23.30
CA GLU A 784 11.24 -17.27 -22.35
C GLU A 784 10.15 -18.33 -22.52
N PHE A 785 9.56 -18.77 -21.41
CA PHE A 785 8.50 -19.77 -21.45
C PHE A 785 7.26 -19.34 -20.63
N PRO A 786 6.15 -18.95 -21.30
CA PRO A 786 6.07 -18.55 -22.71
C PRO A 786 6.70 -17.16 -22.94
N SER A 787 6.93 -16.81 -24.20
CA SER A 787 7.54 -15.53 -24.62
C SER A 787 6.68 -14.30 -24.32
N ASN A 788 7.32 -13.18 -23.99
CA ASN A 788 6.66 -11.87 -23.88
C ASN A 788 6.98 -11.00 -25.12
N PRO A 789 5.99 -10.60 -25.95
CA PRO A 789 4.55 -10.55 -25.64
C PRO A 789 3.68 -11.62 -26.33
N LEU A 790 4.22 -12.39 -27.29
CA LEU A 790 3.40 -13.25 -28.17
C LEU A 790 2.98 -14.59 -27.56
N LEU A 791 3.51 -14.91 -26.38
CA LEU A 791 3.14 -16.08 -25.59
C LEU A 791 3.31 -17.41 -26.33
N ARG A 792 4.26 -17.44 -27.26
CA ARG A 792 4.75 -18.66 -27.89
C ARG A 792 5.63 -19.42 -26.92
N SER A 793 5.45 -20.72 -26.89
CA SER A 793 6.16 -21.69 -26.05
C SER A 793 7.08 -22.52 -26.95
N ALA A 794 8.38 -22.45 -26.68
CA ALA A 794 9.37 -23.22 -27.43
C ALA A 794 9.24 -24.72 -27.11
N ASN A 795 9.57 -25.58 -28.09
CA ASN A 795 9.63 -27.03 -27.87
C ASN A 795 10.85 -27.40 -27.01
N LEU A 796 10.72 -27.26 -25.69
CA LEU A 796 11.81 -27.48 -24.72
C LEU A 796 12.41 -28.90 -24.78
N PRO A 797 11.63 -29.99 -24.95
CA PRO A 797 12.20 -31.33 -25.14
C PRO A 797 13.16 -31.41 -26.33
N ARG A 798 12.78 -30.79 -27.47
CA ARG A 798 13.63 -30.77 -28.67
C ARG A 798 14.89 -29.92 -28.47
N LEU A 799 14.75 -28.74 -27.88
CA LEU A 799 15.89 -27.88 -27.56
C LEU A 799 16.87 -28.56 -26.60
N ARG A 800 16.35 -29.28 -25.58
CA ARG A 800 17.17 -30.06 -24.64
C ARG A 800 17.97 -31.15 -25.34
N ALA A 801 17.35 -31.88 -26.27
CA ALA A 801 18.04 -32.91 -27.05
C ALA A 801 19.21 -32.32 -27.88
N LEU A 802 19.02 -31.14 -28.48
CA LEU A 802 20.10 -30.44 -29.19
C LEU A 802 21.20 -29.99 -28.24
N ALA A 803 20.84 -29.45 -27.07
CA ALA A 803 21.79 -29.00 -26.07
C ALA A 803 22.66 -30.15 -25.53
N ASP A 804 22.09 -31.35 -25.40
CA ASP A 804 22.82 -32.55 -24.98
C ASP A 804 23.72 -33.09 -26.11
N LYS A 805 23.26 -33.01 -27.37
CA LYS A 805 24.03 -33.40 -28.57
C LYS A 805 25.25 -32.49 -28.80
N TYR A 806 25.07 -31.18 -28.66
CA TYR A 806 26.09 -30.16 -28.99
C TYR A 806 26.79 -29.54 -27.77
N ASP A 807 26.45 -29.98 -26.56
CA ASP A 807 27.03 -29.53 -25.28
C ASP A 807 26.95 -28.01 -25.06
N PHE A 808 25.76 -27.41 -25.19
CA PHE A 808 25.52 -26.02 -24.80
C PHE A 808 24.54 -25.90 -23.62
N LEU A 809 24.54 -24.75 -22.93
CA LEU A 809 23.65 -24.50 -21.80
C LEU A 809 22.26 -24.05 -22.26
N ILE A 810 21.21 -24.45 -21.56
CA ILE A 810 19.87 -23.87 -21.71
C ILE A 810 19.56 -22.99 -20.49
N ILE A 811 19.22 -21.72 -20.75
CA ILE A 811 18.73 -20.77 -19.76
C ILE A 811 17.27 -20.44 -20.11
N ILE A 812 16.37 -20.69 -19.16
CA ILE A 812 14.94 -20.42 -19.36
C ILE A 812 14.49 -19.32 -18.41
N ASP A 813 13.91 -18.25 -18.96
CA ASP A 813 13.16 -17.27 -18.19
C ASP A 813 11.70 -17.73 -18.08
N GLU A 814 11.29 -18.10 -16.87
CA GLU A 814 9.95 -18.61 -16.58
C GLU A 814 9.01 -17.53 -16.03
N THR A 815 9.38 -16.26 -16.08
CA THR A 815 8.64 -15.15 -15.43
C THR A 815 7.15 -15.16 -15.76
N ILE A 816 6.79 -15.40 -17.03
CA ILE A 816 5.40 -15.38 -17.49
C ILE A 816 4.69 -16.69 -17.18
N GLY A 817 5.36 -17.82 -17.44
CA GLY A 817 4.80 -19.14 -17.22
C GLY A 817 4.55 -19.38 -15.75
N ASN A 818 5.44 -18.87 -14.89
CA ASN A 818 5.54 -19.05 -13.46
C ASN A 818 5.57 -20.53 -13.02
N PHE A 819 6.28 -20.81 -11.93
CA PHE A 819 6.49 -22.18 -11.45
C PHE A 819 5.28 -22.78 -10.68
N VAL A 820 4.10 -22.14 -10.76
CA VAL A 820 2.83 -22.73 -10.33
C VAL A 820 2.09 -23.36 -11.52
N ASN A 821 2.27 -22.82 -12.73
CA ASN A 821 1.58 -23.33 -13.92
C ASN A 821 2.45 -24.24 -14.78
N VAL A 822 3.76 -23.97 -14.88
CA VAL A 822 4.68 -24.73 -15.71
C VAL A 822 5.90 -25.20 -14.93
N GLU A 823 6.48 -26.32 -15.37
CA GLU A 823 7.73 -26.84 -14.86
C GLU A 823 8.75 -27.00 -15.99
N VAL A 824 9.74 -26.10 -16.00
CA VAL A 824 10.75 -25.98 -17.07
C VAL A 824 12.16 -26.35 -16.61
N LEU A 825 12.39 -26.46 -15.29
CA LEU A 825 13.70 -26.84 -14.75
C LEU A 825 14.20 -28.21 -15.29
N PRO A 826 13.33 -29.22 -15.55
CA PRO A 826 13.70 -30.46 -16.22
C PRO A 826 14.25 -30.31 -17.65
N TYR A 827 14.28 -29.11 -18.23
CA TYR A 827 14.92 -28.82 -19.52
C TYR A 827 16.05 -27.78 -19.42
N ALA A 828 16.11 -27.01 -18.34
CA ALA A 828 17.11 -25.96 -18.14
C ALA A 828 18.39 -26.45 -17.44
N ASP A 829 19.50 -25.78 -17.73
CA ASP A 829 20.71 -25.74 -16.89
C ASP A 829 20.58 -24.65 -15.81
N ILE A 830 19.99 -23.52 -16.20
CA ILE A 830 19.68 -22.40 -15.31
C ILE A 830 18.24 -21.94 -15.59
N VAL A 831 17.46 -21.72 -14.54
CA VAL A 831 16.17 -21.03 -14.63
C VAL A 831 16.30 -19.65 -14.01
N VAL A 832 15.75 -18.63 -14.66
CA VAL A 832 15.67 -17.27 -14.13
C VAL A 832 14.23 -16.81 -14.05
N SER A 833 13.91 -15.98 -13.07
CA SER A 833 12.55 -15.45 -12.88
C SER A 833 12.60 -14.03 -12.33
N SER A 834 11.73 -13.16 -12.83
CA SER A 834 11.50 -11.83 -12.27
C SER A 834 10.48 -11.90 -11.13
N LEU A 835 10.98 -11.91 -9.89
CA LEU A 835 10.16 -11.90 -8.68
C LEU A 835 9.31 -10.62 -8.54
N SER A 836 9.67 -9.57 -9.28
CA SER A 836 8.96 -8.29 -9.34
C SER A 836 7.52 -8.39 -9.88
N LYS A 837 7.18 -9.51 -10.55
CA LYS A 837 5.90 -9.73 -11.24
C LYS A 837 4.92 -10.44 -10.31
N VAL A 838 4.23 -11.49 -10.78
CA VAL A 838 3.16 -12.18 -10.04
C VAL A 838 3.60 -12.75 -8.68
N PHE A 839 4.89 -13.08 -8.55
CA PHE A 839 5.48 -13.52 -7.30
C PHE A 839 5.36 -12.45 -6.19
N SER A 840 5.56 -11.18 -6.51
CA SER A 840 5.28 -10.05 -5.61
C SER A 840 3.82 -9.59 -5.72
N GLY A 841 3.31 -9.34 -6.92
CA GLY A 841 1.92 -8.95 -7.18
C GLY A 841 1.55 -7.50 -6.79
N VAL A 842 2.23 -6.90 -5.83
CA VAL A 842 1.86 -5.58 -5.25
C VAL A 842 2.44 -4.38 -6.02
N ALA A 843 3.36 -4.62 -6.96
CA ALA A 843 4.03 -3.58 -7.75
C ALA A 843 4.83 -2.53 -6.94
N ASN A 844 5.40 -2.89 -5.79
CA ASN A 844 6.15 -1.98 -4.92
C ASN A 844 7.58 -2.45 -4.59
N VAL A 845 8.04 -3.55 -5.17
CA VAL A 845 9.36 -4.12 -4.90
C VAL A 845 9.86 -4.88 -6.13
N MET A 846 11.17 -4.75 -6.38
CA MET A 846 11.85 -5.53 -7.43
C MET A 846 12.62 -6.70 -6.83
N GLY A 847 12.78 -7.72 -7.63
CA GLY A 847 13.65 -8.85 -7.33
C GLY A 847 13.75 -9.79 -8.53
N GLY A 848 14.78 -10.63 -8.51
CA GLY A 848 14.98 -11.71 -9.46
C GLY A 848 15.56 -12.94 -8.76
N SER A 849 15.34 -14.11 -9.34
CA SER A 849 15.92 -15.38 -8.90
C SER A 849 16.67 -16.05 -10.04
N LEU A 850 17.74 -16.76 -9.69
CA LEU A 850 18.45 -17.71 -10.53
C LEU A 850 18.48 -19.05 -9.81
N VAL A 851 18.04 -20.11 -10.47
CA VAL A 851 18.04 -21.48 -9.96
C VAL A 851 18.99 -22.31 -10.80
N LEU A 852 19.98 -22.94 -10.18
CA LEU A 852 20.82 -23.94 -10.83
C LEU A 852 20.15 -25.31 -10.77
N ASN A 853 20.23 -26.07 -11.87
CA ASN A 853 19.72 -27.43 -11.89
C ASN A 853 20.82 -28.43 -11.45
N PRO A 854 20.72 -29.09 -10.28
CA PRO A 854 21.72 -30.05 -9.80
C PRO A 854 21.80 -31.32 -10.66
N GLY A 855 20.77 -31.63 -11.43
CA GLY A 855 20.74 -32.78 -12.33
C GLY A 855 21.49 -32.59 -13.66
N ARG A 856 22.16 -31.45 -13.86
CA ARG A 856 22.78 -31.09 -15.15
C ARG A 856 24.29 -31.26 -15.16
N ARG A 857 24.81 -31.58 -16.35
CA ARG A 857 26.23 -31.87 -16.60
C ARG A 857 27.16 -30.77 -16.09
N HIS A 858 26.78 -29.50 -16.28
CA HIS A 858 27.62 -28.34 -15.97
C HIS A 858 27.35 -27.75 -14.58
N TYR A 859 26.48 -28.36 -13.77
CA TYR A 859 26.10 -27.87 -12.44
C TYR A 859 27.32 -27.62 -11.54
N ALA A 860 28.23 -28.58 -11.43
CA ALA A 860 29.37 -28.46 -10.52
C ALA A 860 30.26 -27.25 -10.84
N ALA A 861 30.48 -26.96 -12.13
CA ALA A 861 31.26 -25.80 -12.56
C ALA A 861 30.50 -24.48 -12.32
N LEU A 862 29.21 -24.43 -12.65
CA LEU A 862 28.35 -23.27 -12.42
C LEU A 862 28.25 -22.94 -10.92
N LYS A 863 28.02 -23.97 -10.09
CA LYS A 863 27.89 -23.85 -8.64
C LYS A 863 29.20 -23.42 -8.00
N ALA A 864 30.33 -24.02 -8.38
CA ALA A 864 31.65 -23.62 -7.86
C ALA A 864 31.98 -22.16 -8.20
N TYR A 865 31.64 -21.70 -9.42
CA TYR A 865 31.83 -20.30 -9.78
C TYR A 865 30.98 -19.39 -8.88
N LEU A 866 29.66 -19.64 -8.79
CA LEU A 866 28.78 -18.83 -7.94
C LEU A 866 29.17 -18.87 -6.46
N ASP A 867 29.59 -20.01 -5.92
CA ASP A 867 30.05 -20.09 -4.51
C ASP A 867 31.29 -19.23 -4.25
N SER A 868 32.11 -19.02 -5.27
CA SER A 868 33.31 -18.17 -5.17
C SER A 868 33.07 -16.70 -5.48
N THR A 869 32.08 -16.38 -6.32
CA THR A 869 31.89 -15.03 -6.85
C THR A 869 30.59 -14.36 -6.45
N PHE A 870 29.57 -15.08 -5.98
CA PHE A 870 28.27 -14.49 -5.65
C PHE A 870 28.41 -13.43 -4.56
N GLU A 871 27.74 -12.31 -4.78
CA GLU A 871 27.62 -11.21 -3.82
C GLU A 871 26.12 -10.97 -3.61
N ASP A 872 25.69 -10.89 -2.36
CA ASP A 872 24.29 -10.62 -2.05
C ASP A 872 23.98 -9.14 -2.29
N LEU A 873 23.56 -8.84 -3.52
CA LEU A 873 23.18 -7.50 -3.95
C LEU A 873 21.75 -7.15 -3.54
N TYR A 874 20.96 -8.12 -3.05
CA TYR A 874 19.54 -7.89 -2.79
C TYR A 874 19.36 -7.18 -1.46
N TYR A 875 18.95 -5.90 -1.50
CA TYR A 875 18.85 -5.08 -0.30
C TYR A 875 17.89 -5.70 0.73
N ASP A 876 18.29 -5.66 2.00
CA ASP A 876 17.61 -6.34 3.10
C ASP A 876 16.14 -5.94 3.21
N GLU A 877 15.85 -4.63 3.14
CA GLU A 877 14.47 -4.16 3.20
C GLU A 877 13.64 -4.59 1.99
N ASP A 878 14.21 -4.58 0.78
CA ASP A 878 13.52 -5.09 -0.41
C ASP A 878 13.19 -6.58 -0.25
N SER A 879 14.08 -7.37 0.36
CA SER A 879 13.81 -8.80 0.63
C SER A 879 12.66 -9.05 1.61
N LEU A 880 12.46 -8.13 2.57
CA LEU A 880 11.36 -8.20 3.53
C LEU A 880 10.00 -7.95 2.87
N TYR A 881 9.90 -6.90 2.03
CA TYR A 881 8.70 -6.65 1.23
C TYR A 881 8.42 -7.80 0.27
N MET A 882 9.46 -8.33 -0.38
CA MET A 882 9.31 -9.45 -1.32
C MET A 882 8.84 -10.74 -0.63
N GLU A 883 9.39 -11.07 0.54
CA GLU A 883 8.95 -12.24 1.30
C GLU A 883 7.47 -12.10 1.68
N ARG A 884 7.09 -10.97 2.27
CA ARG A 884 5.70 -10.67 2.66
C ARG A 884 4.75 -10.80 1.48
N ASN A 885 5.07 -10.11 0.38
CA ASN A 885 4.23 -10.06 -0.81
C ASN A 885 4.11 -11.42 -1.52
N SER A 886 5.04 -12.35 -1.27
CA SER A 886 5.04 -13.66 -1.92
C SER A 886 4.37 -14.77 -1.11
N ARG A 887 3.81 -14.50 0.08
CA ARG A 887 3.18 -15.54 0.91
C ARG A 887 1.93 -16.15 0.29
N ASP A 888 1.14 -15.36 -0.44
CA ASP A 888 -0.13 -15.77 -1.05
C ASP A 888 -0.04 -15.98 -2.57
N PHE A 889 1.16 -15.94 -3.15
CA PHE A 889 1.34 -15.92 -4.61
C PHE A 889 0.68 -17.10 -5.34
N GLN A 890 0.71 -18.32 -4.79
CA GLN A 890 0.06 -19.49 -5.39
C GLN A 890 -1.46 -19.33 -5.48
N ARG A 891 -2.08 -18.74 -4.44
CA ARG A 891 -3.52 -18.46 -4.43
C ARG A 891 -3.86 -17.42 -5.49
N ARG A 892 -3.05 -16.36 -5.60
CA ARG A 892 -3.25 -15.31 -6.60
C ARG A 892 -3.20 -15.85 -8.01
N ILE A 893 -2.20 -16.68 -8.33
CA ILE A 893 -2.03 -17.29 -9.66
C ILE A 893 -3.28 -18.07 -10.06
N ARG A 894 -3.84 -18.89 -9.16
CA ARG A 894 -5.08 -19.63 -9.45
C ARG A 894 -6.27 -18.74 -9.81
N ILE A 895 -6.45 -17.62 -9.11
CA ILE A 895 -7.52 -16.66 -9.41
C ILE A 895 -7.26 -15.98 -10.75
N ILE A 896 -6.02 -15.53 -10.95
CA ILE A 896 -5.57 -14.88 -12.19
C ILE A 896 -5.74 -15.81 -13.39
N ASP A 897 -5.40 -17.09 -13.29
CA ASP A 897 -5.56 -18.07 -14.37
C ASP A 897 -7.03 -18.21 -14.79
N ILE A 898 -7.94 -18.39 -13.83
CA ILE A 898 -9.38 -18.50 -14.09
C ILE A 898 -9.91 -17.23 -14.76
N ASN A 899 -9.54 -16.06 -14.22
CA ASN A 899 -9.96 -14.77 -14.75
C ASN A 899 -9.45 -14.56 -16.19
N THR A 900 -8.16 -14.84 -16.41
CA THR A 900 -7.51 -14.63 -17.71
C THR A 900 -8.06 -15.56 -18.77
N GLU A 901 -8.23 -16.85 -18.44
CA GLU A 901 -8.81 -17.82 -19.36
C GLU A 901 -10.25 -17.43 -19.75
N THR A 902 -11.06 -16.98 -18.78
CA THR A 902 -12.43 -16.52 -19.02
C THR A 902 -12.48 -15.31 -19.96
N VAL A 903 -11.62 -14.31 -19.72
CA VAL A 903 -11.49 -13.13 -20.58
C VAL A 903 -11.00 -13.50 -21.99
N CYS A 904 -9.98 -14.37 -22.07
CA CYS A 904 -9.42 -14.81 -23.35
C CYS A 904 -10.44 -15.59 -24.17
N ASP A 905 -11.20 -16.52 -23.57
CA ASP A 905 -12.24 -17.27 -24.26
C ASP A 905 -13.33 -16.32 -24.80
N PHE A 906 -13.73 -15.31 -24.02
CA PHE A 906 -14.68 -14.27 -24.46
C PHE A 906 -14.14 -13.47 -25.66
N LEU A 907 -12.94 -12.92 -25.56
CA LEU A 907 -12.34 -12.11 -26.64
C LEU A 907 -12.06 -12.95 -27.89
N ARG A 908 -11.65 -14.21 -27.70
CA ARG A 908 -11.38 -15.16 -28.78
C ARG A 908 -12.63 -15.42 -29.60
N ALA A 909 -13.78 -15.63 -28.96
CA ALA A 909 -15.06 -15.83 -29.65
C ALA A 909 -15.48 -14.63 -30.52
N HIS A 910 -14.97 -13.42 -30.23
CA HIS A 910 -15.23 -12.20 -31.00
C HIS A 910 -14.06 -11.81 -31.94
N SER A 911 -13.04 -12.67 -32.07
CA SER A 911 -11.87 -12.43 -32.91
C SER A 911 -11.99 -13.11 -34.28
N VAL A 912 -11.30 -12.57 -35.29
CA VAL A 912 -11.22 -13.13 -36.65
C VAL A 912 -10.71 -14.56 -36.60
N ALA A 913 -9.60 -14.81 -35.89
CA ALA A 913 -9.04 -16.14 -35.80
C ALA A 913 -9.93 -17.11 -35.00
N GLY A 914 -10.89 -16.62 -34.19
CA GLY A 914 -11.88 -17.42 -33.46
C GLY A 914 -13.15 -17.71 -34.27
N GLY A 915 -13.19 -17.28 -35.53
CA GLY A 915 -14.30 -17.53 -36.46
C GLY A 915 -15.25 -16.35 -36.65
N ALA A 916 -15.08 -15.24 -35.94
CA ALA A 916 -15.88 -14.03 -36.13
C ALA A 916 -15.35 -13.23 -37.34
N ALA A 917 -15.84 -13.54 -38.55
CA ALA A 917 -15.34 -12.95 -39.81
C ALA A 917 -15.37 -11.40 -39.84
N SER A 918 -16.28 -10.77 -39.09
CA SER A 918 -16.39 -9.30 -38.99
C SER A 918 -15.80 -8.73 -37.69
N GLY A 919 -15.03 -9.52 -36.94
CA GLY A 919 -14.43 -9.09 -35.68
C GLY A 919 -13.33 -8.04 -35.88
N VAL A 920 -13.23 -7.08 -34.95
CA VAL A 920 -12.16 -6.06 -34.95
C VAL A 920 -10.86 -6.53 -34.29
N ILE A 921 -10.94 -7.57 -33.45
CA ILE A 921 -9.77 -8.28 -32.91
C ILE A 921 -9.32 -9.31 -33.95
N LYS A 922 -8.05 -9.27 -34.34
CA LYS A 922 -7.45 -10.19 -35.31
C LYS A 922 -7.11 -11.52 -34.64
N GLU A 923 -6.30 -11.48 -33.58
CA GLU A 923 -5.84 -12.67 -32.85
C GLU A 923 -5.78 -12.41 -31.33
N VAL A 924 -6.00 -13.48 -30.56
CA VAL A 924 -5.78 -13.53 -29.11
C VAL A 924 -4.59 -14.43 -28.83
N PHE A 925 -3.46 -13.83 -28.49
CA PHE A 925 -2.26 -14.55 -28.10
C PHE A 925 -2.38 -14.96 -26.63
N TYR A 926 -2.59 -16.25 -26.38
CA TYR A 926 -2.69 -16.86 -25.07
C TYR A 926 -2.22 -18.32 -25.15
N PRO A 927 -1.47 -18.88 -24.18
CA PRO A 927 -0.87 -20.21 -24.31
C PRO A 927 -1.87 -21.36 -24.56
N LYS A 928 -3.14 -21.18 -24.17
CA LYS A 928 -4.24 -22.12 -24.49
C LYS A 928 -4.47 -22.30 -26.00
N TYR A 929 -4.12 -21.31 -26.82
CA TYR A 929 -4.34 -21.32 -28.28
C TYR A 929 -3.05 -21.24 -29.10
N ILE A 930 -1.99 -20.65 -28.54
CA ILE A 930 -0.72 -20.43 -29.24
C ILE A 930 0.28 -21.48 -28.80
N THR A 931 0.85 -22.23 -29.76
CA THR A 931 1.86 -23.29 -29.48
C THR A 931 1.44 -24.23 -28.35
N ARG A 932 0.14 -24.55 -28.28
CA ARG A 932 -0.47 -25.22 -27.14
C ARG A 932 0.26 -26.52 -26.79
N GLU A 933 0.59 -27.34 -27.78
CA GLU A 933 1.26 -28.63 -27.58
C GLU A 933 2.59 -28.46 -26.83
N ASN A 934 3.39 -27.45 -27.19
CA ASN A 934 4.64 -27.13 -26.50
C ASN A 934 4.41 -26.67 -25.05
N TYR A 935 3.36 -25.87 -24.80
CA TYR A 935 3.01 -25.45 -23.44
C TYR A 935 2.58 -26.63 -22.56
N GLU A 936 1.70 -27.49 -23.08
CA GLU A 936 1.14 -28.65 -22.36
C GLU A 936 2.24 -29.66 -21.97
N HIS A 937 3.32 -29.77 -22.75
CA HIS A 937 4.49 -30.58 -22.36
C HIS A 937 5.17 -30.15 -21.06
N CYS A 938 5.03 -28.89 -20.68
CA CYS A 938 5.63 -28.31 -19.49
C CYS A 938 4.59 -27.91 -18.44
N ARG A 939 3.29 -27.99 -18.74
CA ARG A 939 2.23 -27.64 -17.81
C ARG A 939 2.21 -28.62 -16.63
N ILE A 940 2.10 -28.09 -15.42
CA ILE A 940 2.05 -28.91 -14.21
C ILE A 940 0.72 -29.66 -14.17
N VAL A 941 0.79 -30.98 -14.21
CA VAL A 941 -0.37 -31.86 -14.05
C VAL A 941 -0.04 -32.87 -12.95
N SER A 942 -0.66 -32.69 -11.78
CA SER A 942 -0.51 -33.58 -10.61
C SER A 942 -1.87 -33.90 -10.00
N PRO A 943 -2.05 -35.04 -9.31
CA PRO A 943 -3.31 -35.37 -8.66
C PRO A 943 -3.76 -34.26 -7.69
N GLY A 944 -4.87 -33.59 -8.01
CA GLY A 944 -5.42 -32.49 -7.20
C GLY A 944 -4.79 -31.11 -7.44
N THR A 945 -3.88 -30.95 -8.41
CA THR A 945 -3.33 -29.65 -8.80
C THR A 945 -3.05 -29.63 -10.30
N GLU A 946 -3.70 -28.71 -11.01
CA GLU A 946 -3.55 -28.51 -12.44
C GLU A 946 -3.13 -27.06 -12.69
N GLY A 947 -2.00 -26.87 -13.35
CA GLY A 947 -1.48 -25.56 -13.70
C GLY A 947 -2.37 -24.84 -14.72
N GLY A 948 -2.50 -23.53 -14.59
CA GLY A 948 -3.24 -22.69 -15.54
C GLY A 948 -2.44 -22.36 -16.80
N PHE A 949 -2.87 -21.32 -17.52
CA PHE A 949 -2.20 -20.80 -18.71
C PHE A 949 -1.56 -19.41 -18.50
N GLY A 950 -1.57 -18.90 -17.26
CA GLY A 950 -0.96 -17.63 -16.87
C GLY A 950 -1.90 -16.43 -16.93
N GLY A 951 -1.41 -15.31 -16.42
CA GLY A 951 -2.17 -14.05 -16.28
C GLY A 951 -2.02 -13.04 -17.43
N LEU A 952 -1.23 -13.37 -18.45
CA LEU A 952 -0.85 -12.45 -19.52
C LEU A 952 -1.46 -12.91 -20.84
N PHE A 953 -2.01 -11.98 -21.62
CA PHE A 953 -2.38 -12.20 -23.01
C PHE A 953 -2.14 -10.94 -23.86
N SER A 954 -2.12 -11.13 -25.18
CA SER A 954 -1.97 -10.03 -26.13
C SER A 954 -3.03 -10.09 -27.22
N LEU A 955 -3.43 -8.91 -27.69
CA LEU A 955 -4.40 -8.73 -28.77
C LEU A 955 -3.75 -8.00 -29.93
N THR A 956 -3.99 -8.48 -31.15
CA THR A 956 -3.80 -7.70 -32.37
C THR A 956 -5.16 -7.35 -32.98
N PHE A 957 -5.20 -6.28 -33.76
CA PHE A 957 -6.44 -5.71 -34.28
C PHE A 957 -6.38 -5.61 -35.80
N THR A 958 -7.55 -5.54 -36.44
CA THR A 958 -7.64 -5.39 -37.90
C THR A 958 -7.27 -3.98 -38.39
N SER A 959 -7.17 -3.01 -37.48
CA SER A 959 -6.71 -1.63 -37.77
C SER A 959 -6.11 -0.96 -36.52
N ALA A 960 -5.24 0.03 -36.75
CA ALA A 960 -4.68 0.86 -35.67
C ALA A 960 -5.77 1.60 -34.88
N THR A 961 -6.77 2.14 -35.58
CA THR A 961 -7.92 2.84 -34.97
C THR A 961 -8.66 1.95 -33.97
N ALA A 962 -8.87 0.67 -34.29
CA ALA A 962 -9.49 -0.28 -33.37
C ALA A 962 -8.63 -0.51 -32.12
N SER A 963 -7.31 -0.69 -32.28
CA SER A 963 -6.39 -0.91 -31.14
C SER A 963 -6.33 0.30 -30.20
N GLN A 964 -6.29 1.51 -30.75
CA GLN A 964 -6.29 2.76 -29.98
C GLN A 964 -7.60 2.92 -29.20
N ALA A 965 -8.74 2.75 -29.87
CA ALA A 965 -10.05 2.85 -29.24
C ALA A 965 -10.27 1.77 -28.16
N PHE A 966 -9.83 0.53 -28.40
CA PHE A 966 -9.89 -0.53 -27.41
C PHE A 966 -9.06 -0.18 -26.17
N PHE A 967 -7.79 0.19 -26.35
CA PHE A 967 -6.89 0.51 -25.25
C PHE A 967 -7.39 1.71 -24.45
N ASP A 968 -7.81 2.79 -25.12
CA ASP A 968 -8.30 4.01 -24.46
C ASP A 968 -9.59 3.76 -23.68
N ALA A 969 -10.47 2.89 -24.20
CA ALA A 969 -11.75 2.58 -23.56
C ALA A 969 -11.67 1.52 -22.45
N LEU A 970 -10.61 0.69 -22.39
CA LEU A 970 -10.49 -0.41 -21.42
C LEU A 970 -10.41 0.10 -19.98
N PRO A 971 -11.42 -0.18 -19.12
CA PRO A 971 -11.44 0.24 -17.72
C PRO A 971 -10.49 -0.60 -16.85
N CYS A 972 -9.21 -0.27 -16.86
CA CYS A 972 -8.19 -0.89 -16.00
C CYS A 972 -7.05 0.10 -15.76
N TYR A 973 -6.08 -0.26 -14.93
CA TYR A 973 -4.85 0.53 -14.88
C TYR A 973 -4.05 0.36 -16.16
N LYS A 974 -3.34 1.42 -16.57
CA LYS A 974 -2.63 1.45 -17.84
C LYS A 974 -1.22 1.95 -17.63
N GLY A 975 -0.25 1.15 -18.05
CA GLY A 975 1.15 1.44 -17.78
C GLY A 975 2.07 0.24 -18.01
N PRO A 976 3.39 0.47 -17.94
CA PRO A 976 4.39 -0.60 -18.06
C PRO A 976 4.35 -1.55 -16.85
N SER A 977 4.97 -2.73 -17.00
CA SER A 977 4.93 -3.89 -16.08
C SER A 977 3.77 -4.87 -16.35
N LEU A 978 3.65 -5.91 -15.50
CA LEU A 978 2.69 -7.02 -15.56
C LEU A 978 2.73 -7.83 -14.25
N GLY A 979 1.83 -8.81 -14.12
CA GLY A 979 1.81 -9.77 -13.01
C GLY A 979 1.45 -9.12 -11.69
N THR A 980 0.41 -8.30 -11.68
CA THR A 980 -0.05 -7.53 -10.53
C THR A 980 -1.35 -8.11 -9.94
N ASN A 981 -1.69 -7.72 -8.72
CA ASN A 981 -2.96 -8.10 -8.08
C ASN A 981 -4.19 -7.47 -8.77
N PHE A 982 -3.95 -6.50 -9.64
CA PHE A 982 -4.90 -5.75 -10.44
C PHE A 982 -4.57 -5.88 -11.93
N THR A 983 -5.54 -5.59 -12.79
CA THR A 983 -5.41 -5.65 -14.24
C THR A 983 -4.64 -4.44 -14.75
N LEU A 984 -3.64 -4.70 -15.59
CA LEU A 984 -2.75 -3.69 -16.18
C LEU A 984 -2.65 -3.91 -17.69
N ALA A 985 -2.91 -2.87 -18.48
CA ALA A 985 -2.78 -2.90 -19.93
C ALA A 985 -1.72 -1.92 -20.45
N CYS A 986 -1.11 -2.24 -21.59
CA CYS A 986 -0.24 -1.32 -22.31
C CYS A 986 -0.23 -1.59 -23.83
N PRO A 987 -0.02 -0.55 -24.67
CA PRO A 987 0.30 -0.73 -26.08
C PRO A 987 1.77 -1.17 -26.19
N PHE A 988 2.00 -2.48 -26.08
CA PHE A 988 3.34 -3.03 -25.81
C PHE A 988 4.36 -2.61 -26.86
N THR A 989 4.03 -2.72 -28.14
CA THR A 989 4.96 -2.42 -29.23
C THR A 989 5.35 -0.94 -29.23
N ILE A 990 4.40 -0.05 -28.94
CA ILE A 990 4.67 1.38 -28.75
C ILE A 990 5.62 1.59 -27.56
N LEU A 991 5.36 1.00 -26.40
CA LEU A 991 6.20 1.24 -25.21
C LEU A 991 7.58 0.56 -25.25
N ALA A 992 7.70 -0.60 -25.89
CA ALA A 992 8.92 -1.42 -25.82
C ALA A 992 9.80 -1.30 -27.07
N HIS A 993 9.20 -0.96 -28.22
CA HIS A 993 9.86 -1.00 -29.53
C HIS A 993 9.50 0.20 -30.42
N TYR A 994 9.19 1.37 -29.83
CA TYR A 994 8.81 2.58 -30.59
C TYR A 994 9.77 2.94 -31.73
N THR A 995 11.07 2.75 -31.50
CA THR A 995 12.13 3.04 -32.48
C THR A 995 12.48 1.85 -33.39
N GLU A 996 11.84 0.70 -33.17
CA GLU A 996 12.11 -0.59 -33.83
C GLU A 996 10.83 -1.23 -34.39
N LEU A 997 9.78 -0.44 -34.68
CA LEU A 997 8.45 -0.95 -35.09
C LEU A 997 8.51 -1.89 -36.31
N ASP A 998 9.21 -1.48 -37.37
CA ASP A 998 9.34 -2.28 -38.60
C ASP A 998 10.06 -3.61 -38.36
N TRP A 999 11.04 -3.62 -37.45
CA TRP A 999 11.78 -4.82 -37.07
C TRP A 999 10.93 -5.75 -36.21
N ALA A 1000 10.21 -5.20 -35.23
CA ALA A 1000 9.32 -5.97 -34.36
C ALA A 1000 8.17 -6.63 -35.16
N ALA A 1001 7.62 -5.91 -36.14
CA ALA A 1001 6.56 -6.39 -37.02
C ALA A 1001 6.98 -7.63 -37.84
N GLN A 1002 8.27 -7.79 -38.18
CA GLN A 1002 8.77 -8.98 -38.89
C GLN A 1002 8.58 -10.29 -38.11
N TYR A 1003 8.49 -10.20 -36.77
CA TYR A 1003 8.28 -11.35 -35.89
C TYR A 1003 6.83 -11.48 -35.41
N GLY A 1004 5.92 -10.67 -35.93
CA GLY A 1004 4.50 -10.65 -35.55
C GLY A 1004 4.18 -9.75 -34.34
N VAL A 1005 5.14 -8.96 -33.86
CA VAL A 1005 4.92 -7.95 -32.82
C VAL A 1005 4.45 -6.65 -33.50
N GLU A 1006 3.17 -6.63 -33.86
CA GLU A 1006 2.55 -5.54 -34.63
C GLU A 1006 2.45 -4.23 -33.82
N GLU A 1007 2.49 -3.08 -34.49
CA GLU A 1007 2.39 -1.74 -33.86
C GLU A 1007 1.11 -1.61 -32.99
N GLY A 1008 -0.01 -2.15 -33.48
CA GLY A 1008 -1.31 -2.14 -32.80
C GLY A 1008 -1.47 -3.14 -31.65
N LEU A 1009 -0.40 -3.82 -31.22
CA LEU A 1009 -0.49 -4.87 -30.20
C LEU A 1009 -0.74 -4.28 -28.81
N VAL A 1010 -1.85 -4.70 -28.20
CA VAL A 1010 -2.19 -4.38 -26.80
C VAL A 1010 -1.90 -5.61 -25.95
N ARG A 1011 -1.09 -5.44 -24.91
CA ARG A 1011 -0.76 -6.50 -23.93
C ARG A 1011 -1.49 -6.21 -22.63
N ILE A 1012 -2.12 -7.25 -22.08
CA ILE A 1012 -2.92 -7.15 -20.86
C ILE A 1012 -2.47 -8.22 -19.88
N SER A 1013 -2.22 -7.79 -18.64
CA SER A 1013 -2.03 -8.67 -17.49
C SER A 1013 -3.28 -8.58 -16.62
N VAL A 1014 -4.03 -9.66 -16.49
CA VAL A 1014 -5.25 -9.71 -15.68
C VAL A 1014 -4.91 -9.91 -14.21
N GLY A 1015 -5.64 -9.22 -13.34
CA GLY A 1015 -5.51 -9.30 -11.90
C GLY A 1015 -6.56 -10.18 -11.23
N MET A 1016 -6.81 -9.87 -9.96
CA MET A 1016 -7.71 -10.61 -9.08
C MET A 1016 -9.11 -10.00 -8.96
N GLU A 1017 -9.45 -9.06 -9.85
CA GLU A 1017 -10.80 -8.47 -9.88
C GLU A 1017 -11.88 -9.54 -10.11
N GLU A 1018 -13.12 -9.18 -9.78
CA GLU A 1018 -14.26 -10.07 -9.99
C GLU A 1018 -14.44 -10.35 -11.50
N ALA A 1019 -14.62 -11.63 -11.85
CA ALA A 1019 -14.62 -12.09 -13.24
C ALA A 1019 -15.69 -11.40 -14.12
N GLN A 1020 -16.90 -11.16 -13.60
CA GLN A 1020 -17.95 -10.47 -14.33
C GLN A 1020 -17.63 -8.98 -14.52
N ALA A 1021 -16.99 -8.32 -13.55
CA ALA A 1021 -16.50 -6.95 -13.70
C ALA A 1021 -15.43 -6.84 -14.78
N LEU A 1022 -14.52 -7.81 -14.85
CA LEU A 1022 -13.54 -7.92 -15.94
C LEU A 1022 -14.24 -8.08 -17.29
N LEU A 1023 -15.16 -9.05 -17.43
CA LEU A 1023 -15.88 -9.28 -18.69
C LEU A 1023 -16.63 -8.02 -19.16
N ARG A 1024 -17.33 -7.32 -18.25
CA ARG A 1024 -17.99 -6.04 -18.56
C ARG A 1024 -16.99 -4.99 -19.05
N SER A 1025 -15.82 -4.90 -18.40
CA SER A 1025 -14.75 -3.95 -18.77
C SER A 1025 -14.21 -4.24 -20.18
N PHE A 1026 -13.99 -5.51 -20.51
CA PHE A 1026 -13.54 -5.92 -21.85
C PHE A 1026 -14.64 -5.77 -22.91
N GLU A 1027 -15.91 -5.98 -22.56
CA GLU A 1027 -17.05 -5.75 -23.46
C GLU A 1027 -17.16 -4.26 -23.83
N VAL A 1028 -16.96 -3.34 -22.87
CA VAL A 1028 -16.91 -1.89 -23.13
C VAL A 1028 -15.80 -1.55 -24.11
N ALA A 1029 -14.59 -2.06 -23.89
CA ALA A 1029 -13.45 -1.83 -24.77
C ALA A 1029 -13.68 -2.37 -26.19
N LEU A 1030 -14.24 -3.58 -26.29
CA LEU A 1030 -14.57 -4.20 -27.58
C LEU A 1030 -15.59 -3.38 -28.36
N LYS A 1031 -16.69 -2.94 -27.72
CA LYS A 1031 -17.70 -2.09 -28.36
C LYS A 1031 -17.13 -0.77 -28.85
N ALA A 1032 -16.23 -0.15 -28.08
CA ALA A 1032 -15.56 1.09 -28.49
C ALA A 1032 -14.70 0.87 -29.75
N ALA A 1033 -13.95 -0.23 -29.81
CA ALA A 1033 -13.16 -0.60 -30.99
C ALA A 1033 -14.02 -0.84 -32.23
N GLU A 1034 -15.15 -1.56 -32.08
CA GLU A 1034 -16.09 -1.80 -33.18
C GLU A 1034 -16.79 -0.53 -33.67
N ALA A 1035 -17.06 0.42 -32.77
CA ALA A 1035 -17.65 1.71 -33.13
C ALA A 1035 -16.66 2.56 -33.94
N ALA A 1036 -15.38 2.58 -33.53
CA ALA A 1036 -14.35 3.39 -34.16
C ALA A 1036 -13.98 2.95 -35.59
N VAL A 1037 -14.25 1.70 -35.97
CA VAL A 1037 -14.04 1.20 -37.35
C VAL A 1037 -15.26 1.44 -38.24
N ARG A 1038 -16.44 1.71 -37.65
CA ARG A 1038 -17.69 2.00 -38.39
C ARG A 1038 -17.83 3.46 -38.81
N THR A 1039 -17.16 4.35 -38.11
CA THR A 1039 -17.03 5.80 -38.40
C THR A 1039 -15.89 6.07 -39.36
#